data_AF-L0JK65-F1
#
_entry.id   AF-L0JK65-F1
#
_cell.length_a   1.000
_cell.length_b   1.000
_cell.length_c   1.000
_cell.angle_alpha   90.00
_cell.angle_beta   90.00
_cell.angle_gamma   90.00
#
_symmetry.space_group_name_H-M   'P 1'
#
loop_
_entity.id
_entity.type
_entity.pdbx_description
1 polymer ?
#
loop_
_entity_poly.entity_id
_entity_poly.type
_entity_poly.pdbx_seq_one_letter_code
_entity_poly.pdbx_strand_id
1 'polypeptide(L)'
;MTDSQPTVSIAADDRARVPFALIAVLLLISSIAIVGVLGSRDTPEVETEQAVAIDRAESVAVSELRRSVLRATETAASAPVTSTDGASPTVEAAFDDDEPVFDQYLKLLVYREVAESFATTPQQVGHDTAAGVTIDRIDWNDSDDLAAAIDRISLERPDTGVLTVEVADVELIGNESDGEPITERRDLTVSVATPLYQLKDRTDEFQRQLNTGFFETDEYDGLGRYTAARLFPYTWGKAYYDRLSSGQPAFDNLTPNDHTEVMVNDAIFGLQERTFGTTDPYRDRAMLQPTLCMAGDLTSNAGDIETEDFVANDSALANETDLCNANLLDQDGELPDPPTVQEIALTMLEDNVETDVEVQAHPFADLGYMQMAAGMDMAQIEAEFNQSLGESNRFSNQYLGHYFSNKLNNQDVAGDIGSITDDNNPVEGLAQLYEDVRLENDVNDIIEQGYDIEVSTRESGPHKHRSLPTPSSPTEWAQDPGNWSGPYNTTYFASTSQADADVSIDVLTEDQDTSFDDRNVAKIEVEYENSIGVSAEWEHKDENRSPHTDWNWKDNITYSASYTISTDLVSDDIDVERESRGIESPFQTDSWDEDYEFVGNFEGVKTKAVSETFNLDSTTFHAQERELERALEASSTSIITERDFEEEIPYSADPDIDVSPRNEDKLYEWALSELNHTHYEVLTRVKPHRTDLWNMVERPSPLRNAESNVRDVELELVYQNTSEPYANTADLLRAEVRKQYFENTYDNIDKVSRWHDTTLGESSSILNDLLGGLLDTSNDLLGGPMDFVDRMMDPETRPEETQGSLESSPLMEDVNYQVEASPTYLTLEPVNRTDVPAVRPDGGETLSIDDSNSTEHAPMGAGYFDGIGYPGFPLMPWPSLFYLQLDAYYVGVQGEYARFEVRAADGDPTSATGLTYVRQDTETTIETPTRAAQDELTVGSVEPISFENELVVPVIVPSPQLVTKGSPGVGDMWRYGNINSPREHCSEGWKNAGTKYDMNNRHGCISDDAPQPLPVK
;
A
#
# COMPACT_ATOMS: atom_id res chain seq x y z
N MET A 1 50.93 4.27 80.14
CA MET A 1 50.55 5.41 81.00
C MET A 1 49.07 5.23 81.28
N THR A 2 48.71 4.68 82.44
CA THR A 2 48.42 5.42 83.70
C THR A 2 47.23 6.37 83.48
N ASP A 3 46.15 6.36 84.25
CA ASP A 3 46.03 5.92 85.63
C ASP A 3 44.55 5.70 85.98
N SER A 4 44.37 4.77 86.91
CA SER A 4 43.18 4.50 87.70
C SER A 4 42.73 5.71 88.54
N GLN A 5 41.42 5.78 88.85
CA GLN A 5 40.83 6.17 90.16
C GLN A 5 39.32 6.49 89.99
N PRO A 6 38.50 6.50 91.06
CA PRO A 6 38.37 5.51 92.14
C PRO A 6 36.89 5.10 92.35
N THR A 7 36.65 3.86 92.78
CA THR A 7 35.34 3.45 93.31
C THR A 7 35.11 4.07 94.68
N VAL A 8 34.13 4.97 94.78
CA VAL A 8 33.61 5.47 96.06
C VAL A 8 32.60 4.45 96.61
N SER A 9 32.90 3.94 97.81
CA SER A 9 32.03 3.07 98.60
C SER A 9 30.76 3.81 99.05
N ILE A 10 29.59 3.30 98.67
CA ILE A 10 28.25 3.74 99.10
C ILE A 10 27.97 3.42 100.59
N ALA A 11 28.88 2.74 101.28
CA ALA A 11 28.61 2.23 102.64
C ALA A 11 28.74 3.28 103.78
N ALA A 12 28.95 4.57 103.48
CA ALA A 12 29.20 5.59 104.51
C ALA A 12 28.27 6.83 104.48
N ASP A 13 27.20 6.85 103.69
CA ASP A 13 26.25 7.97 103.67
C ASP A 13 24.91 7.60 104.32
N ASP A 14 24.66 8.15 105.51
CA ASP A 14 23.44 7.96 106.29
C ASP A 14 22.23 8.78 105.81
N ARG A 15 22.36 9.55 104.72
CA ARG A 15 21.30 10.46 104.25
C ARG A 15 20.22 9.80 103.38
N ALA A 16 20.38 8.54 102.98
CA ALA A 16 19.41 7.81 102.16
C ALA A 16 18.37 6.97 102.94
N ARG A 17 18.38 6.95 104.28
CA ARG A 17 17.54 6.01 105.06
C ARG A 17 16.03 6.33 105.06
N VAL A 18 15.62 7.57 104.84
CA VAL A 18 14.18 7.97 104.89
C VAL A 18 13.41 7.61 103.60
N PRO A 19 13.93 7.85 102.38
CA PRO A 19 13.26 7.43 101.15
C PRO A 19 13.17 5.90 101.00
N PHE A 20 14.24 5.15 101.34
CA PHE A 20 14.23 3.68 101.23
C PHE A 20 13.30 3.00 102.24
N ALA A 21 13.14 3.55 103.45
CA ALA A 21 12.17 3.04 104.40
C ALA A 21 10.72 3.27 103.92
N LEU A 22 10.44 4.39 103.25
CA LEU A 22 9.13 4.63 102.64
C LEU A 22 8.87 3.71 101.44
N ILE A 23 9.87 3.43 100.60
CA ILE A 23 9.76 2.44 99.51
C ILE A 23 9.59 1.03 100.08
N ALA A 24 10.30 0.66 101.15
CA ALA A 24 10.15 -0.65 101.79
C ALA A 24 8.79 -0.81 102.48
N VAL A 25 8.25 0.24 103.12
CA VAL A 25 6.90 0.22 103.69
C VAL A 25 5.83 0.25 102.60
N LEU A 26 6.03 0.98 101.50
CA LEU A 26 5.13 0.96 100.35
C LEU A 26 5.14 -0.42 99.68
N LEU A 27 6.31 -1.05 99.54
CA LEU A 27 6.46 -2.44 99.05
C LEU A 27 5.83 -3.46 100.02
N LEU A 28 5.92 -3.23 101.32
CA LEU A 28 5.30 -4.10 102.31
C LEU A 28 3.77 -3.95 102.31
N ILE A 29 3.25 -2.72 102.16
CA ILE A 29 1.81 -2.46 102.09
C ILE A 29 1.25 -2.93 100.74
N SER A 30 1.99 -2.77 99.63
CA SER A 30 1.59 -3.34 98.34
C SER A 30 1.67 -4.87 98.34
N SER A 31 2.67 -5.45 99.03
CA SER A 31 2.78 -6.90 99.22
C SER A 31 1.63 -7.45 100.06
N ILE A 32 1.21 -6.75 101.13
CA ILE A 32 0.08 -7.18 101.96
C ILE A 32 -1.26 -6.97 101.24
N ALA A 33 -1.39 -5.92 100.41
CA ALA A 33 -2.55 -5.73 99.55
C ALA A 33 -2.68 -6.85 98.49
N ILE A 34 -1.56 -7.33 97.94
CA ILE A 34 -1.53 -8.49 97.03
C ILE A 34 -1.94 -9.78 97.76
N VAL A 35 -1.54 -9.99 99.02
CA VAL A 35 -1.95 -11.18 99.79
C VAL A 35 -3.43 -11.13 100.19
N GLY A 36 -3.99 -9.94 100.45
CA GLY A 36 -5.43 -9.76 100.70
C GLY A 36 -6.30 -10.04 99.47
N VAL A 37 -5.81 -9.72 98.27
CA VAL A 37 -6.50 -9.99 96.99
C VAL A 37 -6.32 -11.44 96.52
N LEU A 38 -5.21 -12.09 96.91
CA LEU A 38 -4.98 -13.51 96.60
C LEU A 38 -5.69 -14.47 97.58
N GLY A 39 -6.04 -14.02 98.79
CA GLY A 39 -6.74 -14.83 99.80
C GLY A 39 -8.27 -14.78 99.74
N SER A 40 -8.85 -13.93 98.89
CA SER A 40 -10.31 -13.81 98.68
C SER A 40 -10.75 -14.15 97.26
N ARG A 41 -9.90 -14.83 96.49
CA ARG A 41 -10.33 -15.54 95.29
C ARG A 41 -10.68 -16.95 95.70
N ASP A 42 -11.91 -17.35 95.40
CA ASP A 42 -12.30 -18.75 95.35
C ASP A 42 -11.21 -19.54 94.61
N THR A 43 -11.01 -20.80 95.00
CA THR A 43 -10.24 -21.76 94.18
C THR A 43 -10.70 -21.59 92.73
N PRO A 44 -9.83 -21.21 91.78
CA PRO A 44 -10.26 -21.04 90.41
C PRO A 44 -10.78 -22.39 89.94
N GLU A 45 -12.04 -22.44 89.49
CA GLU A 45 -12.46 -23.47 88.54
C GLU A 45 -11.47 -23.40 87.38
N VAL A 46 -10.80 -24.53 87.13
CA VAL A 46 -9.86 -24.69 86.04
C VAL A 46 -10.69 -24.84 84.76
N GLU A 47 -11.09 -23.71 84.18
CA GLU A 47 -11.60 -23.63 82.79
C GLU A 47 -10.51 -23.12 81.83
N THR A 48 -9.21 -23.32 82.13
CA THR A 48 -8.10 -22.75 81.34
C THR A 48 -7.36 -23.75 80.46
N GLU A 49 -7.36 -25.05 80.78
CA GLU A 49 -6.55 -26.02 80.03
C GLU A 49 -7.21 -26.42 78.69
N GLN A 50 -8.54 -26.44 78.63
CA GLN A 50 -9.31 -26.78 77.43
C GLN A 50 -9.31 -25.64 76.39
N ALA A 51 -9.47 -24.38 76.81
CA ALA A 51 -9.36 -23.21 75.91
C ALA A 51 -7.95 -23.07 75.31
N VAL A 52 -6.91 -23.36 76.10
CA VAL A 52 -5.52 -23.40 75.62
C VAL A 52 -5.31 -24.54 74.60
N ALA A 53 -6.02 -25.67 74.75
CA ALA A 53 -5.95 -26.75 73.78
C ALA A 53 -6.61 -26.38 72.43
N ILE A 54 -7.72 -25.63 72.43
CA ILE A 54 -8.35 -25.11 71.20
C ILE A 54 -7.48 -24.06 70.51
N ASP A 55 -6.93 -23.08 71.24
CA ASP A 55 -6.01 -22.07 70.65
C ASP A 55 -4.73 -22.75 70.09
N ARG A 56 -4.28 -23.84 70.73
CA ARG A 56 -3.17 -24.65 70.23
C ARG A 56 -3.57 -25.47 69.01
N ALA A 57 -4.78 -26.02 68.97
CA ALA A 57 -5.35 -26.69 67.81
C ALA A 57 -5.41 -25.75 66.60
N GLU A 58 -5.86 -24.51 66.80
CA GLU A 58 -5.90 -23.48 65.76
C GLU A 58 -4.50 -23.16 65.23
N SER A 59 -3.52 -22.94 66.12
CA SER A 59 -2.14 -22.66 65.70
C SER A 59 -1.53 -23.80 64.88
N VAL A 60 -1.84 -25.05 65.23
CA VAL A 60 -1.42 -26.24 64.46
C VAL A 60 -2.17 -26.29 63.13
N ALA A 61 -3.49 -26.09 63.14
CA ALA A 61 -4.33 -26.07 61.96
C ALA A 61 -3.90 -25.00 60.95
N VAL A 62 -3.59 -23.78 61.39
CA VAL A 62 -3.04 -22.69 60.55
C VAL A 62 -1.69 -23.08 59.94
N SER A 63 -0.81 -23.74 60.71
CA SER A 63 0.48 -24.22 60.17
C SER A 63 0.33 -25.35 59.15
N GLU A 64 -0.62 -26.26 59.36
CA GLU A 64 -0.92 -27.35 58.43
C GLU A 64 -1.64 -26.81 57.19
N LEU A 65 -2.61 -25.91 57.36
CA LEU A 65 -3.32 -25.23 56.28
C LEU A 65 -2.35 -24.49 55.36
N ARG A 66 -1.38 -23.72 55.90
CA ARG A 66 -0.33 -23.09 55.09
C ARG A 66 0.45 -24.11 54.25
N ARG A 67 0.78 -25.29 54.80
CA ARG A 67 1.48 -26.36 54.06
C ARG A 67 0.58 -27.01 53.01
N SER A 68 -0.68 -27.25 53.34
CA SER A 68 -1.70 -27.77 52.42
C SER A 68 -1.91 -26.82 51.24
N VAL A 69 -2.05 -25.52 51.47
CA VAL A 69 -2.16 -24.53 50.38
C VAL A 69 -0.92 -24.56 49.50
N LEU A 70 0.30 -24.57 50.05
CA LEU A 70 1.52 -24.62 49.25
C LEU A 70 1.59 -25.89 48.37
N ARG A 71 1.23 -27.06 48.90
CA ARG A 71 1.16 -28.30 48.10
C ARG A 71 0.09 -28.23 47.03
N ALA A 72 -1.10 -27.74 47.36
CA ALA A 72 -2.18 -27.54 46.39
C ALA A 72 -1.73 -26.60 45.26
N THR A 73 -1.00 -25.53 45.58
CA THR A 73 -0.46 -24.63 44.54
C THR A 73 0.64 -25.29 43.69
N GLU A 74 1.44 -26.18 44.26
CA GLU A 74 2.46 -26.96 43.53
C GLU A 74 1.81 -27.97 42.58
N THR A 75 0.83 -28.72 43.05
CA THR A 75 0.02 -29.63 42.22
C THR A 75 -0.68 -28.88 41.10
N ALA A 76 -1.35 -27.76 41.44
CA ALA A 76 -2.05 -26.93 40.46
C ALA A 76 -1.11 -26.32 39.42
N ALA A 77 0.13 -25.97 39.77
CA ALA A 77 1.11 -25.46 38.81
C ALA A 77 1.58 -26.55 37.83
N SER A 78 1.75 -27.79 38.31
CA SER A 78 2.23 -28.91 37.49
C SER A 78 1.17 -29.51 36.55
N ALA A 79 -0.12 -29.30 36.85
CA ALA A 79 -1.26 -29.73 36.05
C ALA A 79 -2.42 -28.72 36.15
N PRO A 80 -2.28 -27.52 35.56
CA PRO A 80 -3.26 -26.44 35.68
C PRO A 80 -4.46 -26.73 34.79
N VAL A 81 -5.57 -27.20 35.37
CA VAL A 81 -6.80 -27.46 34.60
C VAL A 81 -7.28 -26.18 33.93
N THR A 82 -7.37 -26.19 32.59
CA THR A 82 -7.85 -25.06 31.78
C THR A 82 -9.20 -25.34 31.11
N SER A 83 -9.54 -26.62 30.91
CA SER A 83 -10.82 -27.06 30.36
C SER A 83 -11.44 -28.16 31.21
N THR A 84 -12.78 -28.18 31.29
CA THR A 84 -13.54 -29.29 31.87
C THR A 84 -13.73 -30.45 30.88
N ASP A 85 -13.16 -30.39 29.68
CA ASP A 85 -13.22 -31.47 28.70
C ASP A 85 -12.62 -32.76 29.29
N GLY A 86 -13.39 -33.85 29.22
CA GLY A 86 -13.03 -35.15 29.78
C GLY A 86 -13.26 -35.27 31.30
N ALA A 87 -13.76 -34.22 31.98
CA ALA A 87 -14.09 -34.28 33.40
C ALA A 87 -15.16 -35.33 33.70
N SER A 88 -15.17 -35.85 34.93
CA SER A 88 -16.24 -36.75 35.35
C SER A 88 -17.58 -35.99 35.39
N PRO A 89 -18.72 -36.66 35.13
CA PRO A 89 -20.03 -36.01 35.20
C PRO A 89 -20.36 -35.38 36.57
N THR A 90 -19.71 -35.86 37.63
CA THR A 90 -19.85 -35.31 38.98
C THR A 90 -19.11 -33.99 39.14
N VAL A 91 -17.97 -33.82 38.48
CA VAL A 91 -17.20 -32.56 38.45
C VAL A 91 -17.90 -31.55 37.56
N GLU A 92 -18.31 -31.94 36.35
CA GLU A 92 -19.05 -31.05 35.42
C GLU A 92 -20.31 -30.47 36.06
N ALA A 93 -21.01 -31.26 36.88
CA ALA A 93 -22.21 -30.80 37.58
C ALA A 93 -21.91 -29.97 38.84
N ALA A 94 -20.70 -30.06 39.40
CA ALA A 94 -20.29 -29.34 40.60
C ALA A 94 -19.62 -27.99 40.29
N PHE A 95 -18.99 -27.86 39.12
CA PHE A 95 -18.31 -26.64 38.70
C PHE A 95 -19.34 -25.63 38.18
N ASP A 96 -19.20 -24.38 38.60
CA ASP A 96 -20.01 -23.25 38.14
C ASP A 96 -19.41 -22.65 36.86
N ASP A 97 -20.20 -22.55 35.80
CA ASP A 97 -19.76 -21.95 34.52
C ASP A 97 -19.40 -20.45 34.67
N ASP A 98 -19.91 -19.78 35.70
CA ASP A 98 -19.64 -18.36 35.98
C ASP A 98 -18.30 -18.13 36.73
N GLU A 99 -17.62 -19.19 37.21
CA GLU A 99 -16.33 -19.10 37.91
C GLU A 99 -15.17 -19.74 37.09
N PRO A 100 -13.96 -19.14 37.05
CA PRO A 100 -12.83 -19.73 36.32
C PRO A 100 -12.52 -21.17 36.75
N VAL A 101 -12.44 -22.08 35.77
CA VAL A 101 -12.19 -23.52 35.99
C VAL A 101 -10.95 -23.77 36.85
N PHE A 102 -9.88 -23.01 36.62
CA PHE A 102 -8.64 -23.11 37.39
C PHE A 102 -8.83 -22.77 38.88
N ASP A 103 -9.64 -21.75 39.21
CA ASP A 103 -9.87 -21.34 40.60
C ASP A 103 -10.69 -22.40 41.33
N GLN A 104 -11.71 -22.96 40.69
CA GLN A 104 -12.52 -24.06 41.23
C GLN A 104 -11.69 -25.32 41.45
N TYR A 105 -10.81 -25.66 40.50
CA TYR A 105 -9.84 -26.75 40.63
C TYR A 105 -8.88 -26.53 41.82
N LEU A 106 -8.32 -25.32 41.96
CA LEU A 106 -7.42 -24.99 43.07
C LEU A 106 -8.16 -25.05 44.42
N LYS A 107 -9.40 -24.56 44.50
CA LYS A 107 -10.26 -24.70 45.68
C LYS A 107 -10.44 -26.16 46.07
N LEU A 108 -10.76 -27.03 45.11
CA LEU A 108 -10.93 -28.46 45.35
C LEU A 108 -9.64 -29.15 45.79
N LEU A 109 -8.49 -28.81 45.19
CA LEU A 109 -7.17 -29.31 45.60
C LEU A 109 -6.80 -28.89 47.03
N VAL A 110 -7.06 -27.63 47.39
CA VAL A 110 -6.87 -27.10 48.74
C VAL A 110 -7.75 -27.87 49.72
N TYR A 111 -9.05 -28.02 49.42
CA TYR A 111 -9.97 -28.79 50.27
C TYR A 111 -9.44 -30.21 50.52
N ARG A 112 -8.97 -30.88 49.46
CA ARG A 112 -8.41 -32.24 49.53
C ARG A 112 -7.14 -32.30 50.38
N GLU A 113 -6.16 -31.40 50.18
CA GLU A 113 -4.95 -31.36 51.03
C GLU A 113 -5.29 -31.08 52.50
N VAL A 114 -6.28 -30.22 52.75
CA VAL A 114 -6.72 -29.85 54.10
C VAL A 114 -7.40 -31.05 54.76
N ALA A 115 -8.33 -31.70 54.06
CA ALA A 115 -9.03 -32.88 54.55
C ALA A 115 -8.08 -34.04 54.89
N GLU A 116 -7.03 -34.23 54.09
CA GLU A 116 -6.00 -35.24 54.36
C GLU A 116 -5.08 -34.86 55.52
N SER A 117 -4.60 -33.60 55.55
CA SER A 117 -3.71 -33.11 56.59
C SER A 117 -4.38 -33.11 57.97
N PHE A 118 -5.65 -32.72 58.03
CA PHE A 118 -6.43 -32.68 59.27
C PHE A 118 -6.88 -34.07 59.74
N ALA A 119 -6.90 -35.09 58.86
CA ALA A 119 -7.19 -36.47 59.26
C ALA A 119 -6.09 -37.13 60.13
N THR A 120 -5.00 -36.42 60.42
CA THR A 120 -3.88 -36.91 61.25
C THR A 120 -4.24 -37.04 62.75
N THR A 121 -3.46 -37.83 63.48
CA THR A 121 -3.77 -38.17 64.90
C THR A 121 -3.67 -36.93 65.80
N PRO A 122 -4.62 -36.70 66.74
CA PRO A 122 -4.59 -35.56 67.66
C PRO A 122 -3.25 -35.40 68.37
N GLN A 123 -2.73 -34.16 68.43
CA GLN A 123 -1.45 -33.86 69.04
C GLN A 123 -1.58 -33.68 70.55
N GLN A 124 -0.70 -34.31 71.33
CA GLN A 124 -0.71 -34.16 72.79
C GLN A 124 -0.21 -32.77 73.21
N VAL A 125 -0.99 -32.09 74.05
CA VAL A 125 -0.71 -30.77 74.64
C VAL A 125 -0.64 -30.95 76.16
N GLY A 126 0.57 -31.04 76.71
CA GLY A 126 0.75 -31.33 78.13
C GLY A 126 0.65 -32.83 78.46
N HIS A 127 0.32 -33.17 79.71
CA HIS A 127 0.31 -34.57 80.16
C HIS A 127 -1.04 -35.27 79.87
N ASP A 128 -2.15 -34.53 79.93
CA ASP A 128 -3.51 -35.09 79.96
C ASP A 128 -4.47 -34.44 78.93
N THR A 129 -3.97 -33.61 78.01
CA THR A 129 -4.79 -32.89 77.00
C THR A 129 -4.29 -33.17 75.58
N ALA A 130 -5.19 -33.20 74.58
CA ALA A 130 -4.88 -33.35 73.17
C ALA A 130 -5.66 -32.34 72.32
N ALA A 131 -5.01 -31.81 71.30
CA ALA A 131 -5.55 -30.88 70.32
C ALA A 131 -5.69 -31.59 68.96
N GLY A 132 -6.88 -31.53 68.38
CA GLY A 132 -7.19 -32.07 67.05
C GLY A 132 -7.90 -31.04 66.19
N VAL A 133 -7.92 -31.27 64.89
CA VAL A 133 -8.64 -30.47 63.91
C VAL A 133 -9.27 -31.41 62.89
N THR A 134 -10.45 -31.08 62.37
CA THR A 134 -11.10 -31.82 61.29
C THR A 134 -11.93 -30.88 60.43
N ILE A 135 -12.23 -31.30 59.21
CA ILE A 135 -13.24 -30.70 58.33
C ILE A 135 -14.30 -31.75 58.02
N ASP A 136 -15.46 -31.35 57.49
CA ASP A 136 -16.49 -32.32 57.14
C ASP A 136 -16.00 -33.26 56.04
N ARG A 137 -16.52 -34.49 56.08
CA ARG A 137 -16.18 -35.51 55.10
C ARG A 137 -17.23 -35.45 54.00
N ILE A 138 -16.78 -35.30 52.77
CA ILE A 138 -17.63 -35.27 51.58
C ILE A 138 -17.63 -36.63 50.89
N ASP A 139 -18.72 -36.94 50.18
CA ASP A 139 -18.78 -38.01 49.18
C ASP A 139 -18.25 -37.48 47.84
N TRP A 140 -17.08 -37.95 47.44
CA TRP A 140 -16.41 -37.56 46.19
C TRP A 140 -17.15 -38.00 44.93
N ASN A 141 -18.22 -38.79 45.07
CA ASN A 141 -19.11 -39.21 43.97
C ASN A 141 -20.41 -38.40 43.88
N ASP A 142 -20.62 -37.43 44.77
CA ASP A 142 -21.82 -36.60 44.81
C ASP A 142 -21.45 -35.16 44.43
N SER A 143 -22.11 -34.63 43.40
CA SER A 143 -21.83 -33.29 42.88
C SER A 143 -22.18 -32.19 43.89
N ASP A 144 -23.20 -32.38 44.72
CA ASP A 144 -23.61 -31.38 45.73
C ASP A 144 -22.54 -31.28 46.84
N ASP A 145 -21.94 -32.41 47.21
CA ASP A 145 -20.86 -32.50 48.19
C ASP A 145 -19.53 -31.91 47.64
N LEU A 146 -19.25 -32.10 46.35
CA LEU A 146 -18.10 -31.46 45.68
C LEU A 146 -18.29 -29.93 45.57
N ALA A 147 -19.47 -29.46 45.16
CA ALA A 147 -19.80 -28.04 45.13
C ALA A 147 -19.67 -27.41 46.53
N ALA A 148 -20.18 -28.10 47.56
CA ALA A 148 -20.03 -27.65 48.95
C ALA A 148 -18.57 -27.63 49.42
N ALA A 149 -17.68 -28.44 48.86
CA ALA A 149 -16.25 -28.41 49.15
C ALA A 149 -15.54 -27.22 48.48
N ILE A 150 -15.92 -26.89 47.25
CA ILE A 150 -15.44 -25.72 46.51
C ILE A 150 -15.88 -24.44 47.23
N ASP A 151 -17.16 -24.34 47.61
CA ASP A 151 -17.74 -23.19 48.30
C ASP A 151 -17.12 -22.90 49.67
N ARG A 152 -16.54 -23.91 50.33
CA ARG A 152 -15.86 -23.76 51.63
C ARG A 152 -14.51 -23.08 51.52
N ILE A 153 -13.94 -22.98 50.32
CA ILE A 153 -12.62 -22.42 50.09
C ILE A 153 -12.78 -21.07 49.37
N SER A 154 -12.38 -19.99 50.03
CA SER A 154 -12.28 -18.68 49.40
C SER A 154 -10.83 -18.39 49.03
N LEU A 155 -10.61 -17.88 47.82
CA LEU A 155 -9.31 -17.48 47.30
C LEU A 155 -9.29 -15.96 47.09
N GLU A 156 -8.36 -15.28 47.74
CA GLU A 156 -8.14 -13.85 47.59
C GLU A 156 -6.69 -13.55 47.22
N ARG A 157 -6.48 -12.57 46.34
CA ARG A 157 -5.17 -12.10 45.88
C ARG A 157 -4.97 -10.65 46.32
N PRO A 158 -4.61 -10.39 47.59
CA PRO A 158 -4.54 -9.03 48.13
C PRO A 158 -3.37 -8.21 47.56
N ASP A 159 -2.26 -8.87 47.21
CA ASP A 159 -1.04 -8.29 46.67
C ASP A 159 -0.40 -9.23 45.65
N THR A 160 0.47 -8.70 44.79
CA THR A 160 1.28 -9.47 43.83
C THR A 160 2.08 -10.57 44.53
N GLY A 161 1.95 -11.82 44.06
CA GLY A 161 2.67 -12.98 44.61
C GLY A 161 2.15 -13.49 45.97
N VAL A 162 1.00 -12.98 46.44
CA VAL A 162 0.37 -13.40 47.71
C VAL A 162 -0.99 -14.02 47.44
N LEU A 163 -1.18 -15.26 47.91
CA LEU A 163 -2.47 -15.95 47.91
C LEU A 163 -2.99 -16.05 49.35
N THR A 164 -4.17 -15.51 49.59
CA THR A 164 -4.89 -15.65 50.85
C THR A 164 -6.00 -16.68 50.65
N VAL A 165 -6.00 -17.70 51.50
CA VAL A 165 -6.97 -18.79 51.46
C VAL A 165 -7.73 -18.82 52.78
N GLU A 166 -9.04 -18.79 52.71
CA GLU A 166 -9.93 -19.00 53.85
C GLU A 166 -10.65 -20.33 53.70
N VAL A 167 -10.64 -21.13 54.77
CA VAL A 167 -11.37 -22.39 54.86
C VAL A 167 -12.48 -22.24 55.88
N ALA A 168 -13.72 -22.32 55.42
CA ALA A 168 -14.91 -22.19 56.25
C ALA A 168 -15.20 -23.45 57.08
N ASP A 169 -15.84 -23.27 58.24
CA ASP A 169 -16.42 -24.32 59.06
C ASP A 169 -15.44 -25.43 59.54
N VAL A 170 -14.19 -25.06 59.84
CA VAL A 170 -13.19 -26.00 60.39
C VAL A 170 -13.51 -26.32 61.85
N GLU A 171 -13.58 -27.60 62.21
CA GLU A 171 -13.88 -28.06 63.57
C GLU A 171 -12.59 -28.33 64.37
N LEU A 172 -12.35 -27.51 65.40
CA LEU A 172 -11.25 -27.64 66.35
C LEU A 172 -11.71 -28.48 67.54
N ILE A 173 -10.91 -29.47 67.93
CA ILE A 173 -11.25 -30.45 68.98
C ILE A 173 -10.22 -30.37 70.11
N GLY A 174 -10.69 -30.05 71.31
CA GLY A 174 -9.92 -30.11 72.55
C GLY A 174 -10.37 -31.30 73.40
N ASN A 175 -9.49 -32.28 73.61
CA ASN A 175 -9.76 -33.48 74.41
C ASN A 175 -8.95 -33.47 75.71
N GLU A 176 -9.62 -33.73 76.84
CA GLU A 176 -8.99 -33.98 78.13
C GLU A 176 -9.19 -35.46 78.51
N SER A 177 -8.21 -36.08 79.17
CA SER A 177 -8.15 -37.53 79.41
C SER A 177 -9.36 -38.14 80.14
N ASP A 178 -10.05 -37.33 80.95
CA ASP A 178 -11.20 -37.73 81.77
C ASP A 178 -12.45 -36.83 81.57
N GLY A 179 -12.51 -36.03 80.48
CA GLY A 179 -13.57 -35.06 80.17
C GLY A 179 -14.31 -35.31 78.85
N GLU A 180 -15.45 -34.62 78.63
CA GLU A 180 -16.11 -34.57 77.31
C GLU A 180 -15.29 -33.67 76.35
N PRO A 181 -15.12 -34.06 75.08
CA PRO A 181 -14.52 -33.20 74.06
C PRO A 181 -15.23 -31.85 73.98
N ILE A 182 -14.46 -30.76 73.85
CA ILE A 182 -15.01 -29.50 73.36
C ILE A 182 -14.71 -29.41 71.87
N THR A 183 -15.74 -29.11 71.09
CA THR A 183 -15.61 -28.81 69.66
C THR A 183 -16.05 -27.38 69.39
N GLU A 184 -15.28 -26.67 68.55
CA GLU A 184 -15.59 -25.31 68.11
C GLU A 184 -15.37 -25.22 66.60
N ARG A 185 -16.33 -24.63 65.87
CA ARG A 185 -16.17 -24.34 64.44
C ARG A 185 -15.64 -22.93 64.25
N ARG A 186 -14.60 -22.78 63.43
CA ARG A 186 -14.01 -21.50 63.05
C ARG A 186 -13.62 -21.51 61.58
N ASP A 187 -13.66 -20.33 60.99
CA ASP A 187 -13.05 -20.10 59.68
C ASP A 187 -11.56 -19.82 59.88
N LEU A 188 -10.72 -20.47 59.08
CA LEU A 188 -9.26 -20.34 59.19
C LEU A 188 -8.71 -19.69 57.92
N THR A 189 -7.98 -18.59 58.08
CA THR A 189 -7.37 -17.83 56.97
C THR A 189 -5.85 -17.90 57.02
N VAL A 190 -5.21 -18.16 55.88
CA VAL A 190 -3.75 -18.09 55.73
C VAL A 190 -3.36 -17.30 54.50
N SER A 191 -2.31 -16.49 54.60
CA SER A 191 -1.63 -15.90 53.44
C SER A 191 -0.31 -16.62 53.19
N VAL A 192 -0.10 -17.05 51.94
CA VAL A 192 1.11 -17.70 51.47
C VAL A 192 1.74 -16.90 50.34
N ALA A 193 3.08 -16.88 50.32
CA ALA A 193 3.83 -16.36 49.18
C ALA A 193 3.87 -17.46 48.12
N THR A 194 3.33 -17.19 46.93
CA THR A 194 3.36 -18.15 45.81
C THR A 194 3.34 -17.40 44.48
N PRO A 195 4.20 -17.77 43.51
CA PRO A 195 4.19 -17.18 42.18
C PRO A 195 3.15 -17.83 41.25
N LEU A 196 2.28 -18.71 41.75
CA LEU A 196 1.33 -19.49 40.94
C LEU A 196 0.53 -18.62 39.96
N TYR A 197 -0.17 -17.61 40.46
CA TYR A 197 -0.97 -16.72 39.61
C TYR A 197 -0.11 -15.83 38.73
N GLN A 198 1.11 -15.46 39.14
CA GLN A 198 2.02 -14.70 38.27
C GLN A 198 2.47 -15.53 37.07
N LEU A 199 2.83 -16.80 37.30
CA LEU A 199 3.19 -17.74 36.24
C LEU A 199 2.01 -18.02 35.32
N LYS A 200 0.83 -18.27 35.90
CA LYS A 200 -0.41 -18.47 35.15
C LYS A 200 -0.75 -17.25 34.30
N ASP A 201 -0.87 -16.07 34.91
CA ASP A 201 -1.31 -14.85 34.23
C ASP A 201 -0.33 -14.45 33.12
N ARG A 202 1.00 -14.63 33.32
CA ARG A 202 1.99 -14.42 32.24
C ARG A 202 1.93 -15.49 31.14
N THR A 203 1.65 -16.73 31.49
CA THR A 203 1.50 -17.80 30.48
C THR A 203 0.23 -17.59 29.65
N ASP A 204 -0.87 -17.18 30.29
CA ASP A 204 -2.12 -16.82 29.62
C ASP A 204 -1.93 -15.56 28.75
N GLU A 205 -1.16 -14.58 29.22
CA GLU A 205 -0.78 -13.40 28.45
C GLU A 205 0.09 -13.76 27.24
N PHE A 206 1.06 -14.66 27.40
CA PHE A 206 1.86 -15.18 26.28
C PHE A 206 0.96 -15.87 25.25
N GLN A 207 0.04 -16.75 25.69
CA GLN A 207 -0.92 -17.40 24.80
C GLN A 207 -1.83 -16.37 24.11
N ARG A 208 -2.27 -15.33 24.83
CA ARG A 208 -3.08 -14.24 24.25
C ARG A 208 -2.31 -13.48 23.19
N GLN A 209 -1.06 -13.08 23.46
CA GLN A 209 -0.20 -12.40 22.48
C GLN A 209 0.11 -13.30 21.28
N LEU A 210 0.33 -14.59 21.52
CA LEU A 210 0.48 -15.57 20.45
C LEU A 210 -0.74 -15.64 19.54
N ASN A 211 -1.96 -15.44 20.05
CA ASN A 211 -3.20 -15.45 19.26
C ASN A 211 -3.65 -14.04 18.81
N THR A 212 -2.88 -13.00 19.11
CA THR A 212 -3.22 -11.63 18.69
C THR A 212 -2.75 -11.40 17.26
N GLY A 213 -3.72 -11.26 16.35
CA GLY A 213 -3.48 -11.02 14.93
C GLY A 213 -2.95 -9.61 14.63
N PHE A 214 -2.50 -9.38 13.39
CA PHE A 214 -1.90 -8.10 12.98
C PHE A 214 -2.84 -6.90 13.15
N PHE A 215 -4.14 -7.07 12.86
CA PHE A 215 -5.16 -6.01 12.88
C PHE A 215 -5.92 -5.87 14.20
N GLU A 216 -5.67 -6.73 15.18
CA GLU A 216 -6.53 -6.80 16.39
C GLU A 216 -6.20 -5.76 17.45
N THR A 217 -5.02 -5.12 17.35
CA THR A 217 -4.52 -4.16 18.32
C THR A 217 -3.92 -2.95 17.64
N ASP A 218 -4.15 -1.76 18.20
CA ASP A 218 -3.50 -0.50 17.81
C ASP A 218 -2.10 -0.35 18.45
N GLU A 219 -1.81 -1.16 19.48
CA GLU A 219 -0.51 -1.23 20.17
C GLU A 219 0.45 -2.16 19.42
N TYR A 220 1.77 -1.95 19.57
CA TYR A 220 2.82 -2.68 18.83
C TYR A 220 3.09 -4.10 19.40
N ASP A 221 2.03 -4.87 19.63
CA ASP A 221 2.03 -6.09 20.45
C ASP A 221 1.40 -7.28 19.69
N GLY A 222 1.78 -8.51 20.06
CA GLY A 222 1.21 -9.74 19.49
C GLY A 222 2.02 -10.40 18.37
N LEU A 223 1.73 -11.67 18.09
CA LEU A 223 2.47 -12.48 17.12
C LEU A 223 2.30 -11.99 15.69
N GLY A 224 1.11 -11.53 15.30
CA GLY A 224 0.88 -10.97 13.97
C GLY A 224 1.83 -9.83 13.64
N ARG A 225 1.99 -8.86 14.55
CA ARG A 225 2.90 -7.72 14.36
C ARG A 225 4.38 -8.10 14.47
N TYR A 226 4.76 -8.97 15.40
CA TYR A 226 6.15 -9.44 15.50
C TYR A 226 6.57 -10.24 14.26
N THR A 227 5.66 -11.04 13.70
CA THR A 227 5.89 -11.77 12.44
C THR A 227 5.96 -10.80 11.26
N ALA A 228 5.04 -9.84 11.15
CA ALA A 228 5.02 -8.82 10.10
C ALA A 228 6.31 -8.00 10.05
N ALA A 229 6.85 -7.60 11.21
CA ALA A 229 8.10 -6.85 11.29
C ALA A 229 9.29 -7.57 10.64
N ARG A 230 9.29 -8.90 10.66
CA ARG A 230 10.34 -9.74 10.03
C ARG A 230 10.02 -10.04 8.57
N LEU A 231 8.75 -10.29 8.27
CA LEU A 231 8.30 -10.74 6.96
C LEU A 231 8.23 -9.61 5.93
N PHE A 232 7.71 -8.43 6.31
CA PHE A 232 7.56 -7.30 5.40
C PHE A 232 8.86 -6.86 4.73
N PRO A 233 9.94 -6.52 5.47
CA PRO A 233 11.19 -6.07 4.85
C PRO A 233 11.80 -7.14 3.95
N TYR A 234 11.75 -8.40 4.37
CA TYR A 234 12.29 -9.52 3.59
C TYR A 234 11.51 -9.76 2.28
N THR A 235 10.18 -9.77 2.35
CA THR A 235 9.30 -9.93 1.18
C THR A 235 9.44 -8.75 0.22
N TRP A 236 9.49 -7.53 0.73
CA TRP A 236 9.75 -6.34 -0.08
C TRP A 236 11.10 -6.44 -0.76
N GLY A 237 12.19 -6.69 -0.03
CA GLY A 237 13.51 -6.83 -0.63
C GLY A 237 13.54 -7.88 -1.74
N LYS A 238 12.90 -9.05 -1.55
CA LYS A 238 12.79 -10.08 -2.60
C LYS A 238 12.00 -9.60 -3.82
N ALA A 239 10.85 -8.96 -3.59
CA ALA A 239 10.01 -8.45 -4.66
C ALA A 239 10.73 -7.37 -5.48
N TYR A 240 11.38 -6.43 -4.81
CA TYR A 240 12.15 -5.38 -5.45
C TYR A 240 13.36 -5.94 -6.21
N TYR A 241 14.05 -6.94 -5.64
CA TYR A 241 15.12 -7.64 -6.35
C TYR A 241 14.61 -8.30 -7.65
N ASP A 242 13.52 -9.06 -7.58
CA ASP A 242 12.92 -9.69 -8.77
C ASP A 242 12.56 -8.65 -9.82
N ARG A 243 12.03 -7.49 -9.39
CA ARG A 243 11.66 -6.39 -10.28
C ARG A 243 12.85 -5.74 -10.99
N LEU A 244 13.92 -5.48 -10.26
CA LEU A 244 15.07 -4.72 -10.76
C LEU A 244 16.07 -5.62 -11.49
N SER A 245 16.06 -6.92 -11.21
CA SER A 245 16.93 -7.89 -11.88
C SER A 245 16.56 -8.01 -13.37
N SER A 246 17.56 -8.03 -14.26
CA SER A 246 17.37 -8.03 -15.73
C SER A 246 17.01 -9.42 -16.32
N GLY A 247 16.33 -10.28 -15.56
CA GLY A 247 16.28 -11.73 -15.77
C GLY A 247 14.88 -12.38 -15.72
N GLN A 248 14.87 -13.69 -15.50
CA GLN A 248 13.69 -14.35 -14.92
C GLN A 248 13.66 -14.01 -13.42
N PRO A 249 12.50 -14.06 -12.75
CA PRO A 249 12.43 -13.96 -11.31
C PRO A 249 13.45 -14.90 -10.66
N ALA A 250 14.18 -14.38 -9.69
CA ALA A 250 15.12 -15.16 -8.90
C ALA A 250 14.42 -15.99 -7.83
N PHE A 251 13.28 -15.50 -7.35
CA PHE A 251 12.48 -16.19 -6.35
C PHE A 251 11.23 -16.81 -6.96
N ASP A 252 11.07 -18.12 -6.79
CA ASP A 252 9.84 -18.82 -7.16
C ASP A 252 8.68 -18.49 -6.18
N ASN A 253 9.02 -18.17 -4.92
CA ASN A 253 8.09 -17.73 -3.89
C ASN A 253 8.75 -16.67 -2.99
N LEU A 254 8.04 -15.58 -2.69
CA LEU A 254 8.57 -14.50 -1.85
C LEU A 254 8.64 -14.91 -0.37
N THR A 255 7.62 -15.60 0.13
CA THR A 255 7.50 -16.08 1.52
C THR A 255 7.32 -17.60 1.57
N PRO A 256 8.34 -18.38 1.16
CA PRO A 256 8.27 -19.83 1.23
C PRO A 256 8.09 -20.28 2.67
N ASN A 257 7.37 -21.38 2.87
CA ASN A 257 6.99 -21.85 4.21
C ASN A 257 8.20 -22.00 5.14
N ASP A 258 9.35 -22.47 4.63
CA ASP A 258 10.57 -22.66 5.42
C ASP A 258 11.14 -21.32 5.94
N HIS A 259 10.98 -20.21 5.20
CA HIS A 259 11.42 -18.88 5.67
C HIS A 259 10.41 -18.30 6.67
N THR A 260 9.12 -18.52 6.43
CA THR A 260 8.06 -18.17 7.38
C THR A 260 8.26 -18.89 8.72
N GLU A 261 8.66 -20.17 8.70
CA GLU A 261 8.99 -20.95 9.91
C GLU A 261 10.06 -20.26 10.76
N VAL A 262 11.15 -19.82 10.14
CA VAL A 262 12.26 -19.11 10.82
C VAL A 262 11.77 -17.80 11.42
N MET A 263 11.03 -17.00 10.65
CA MET A 263 10.55 -15.69 11.10
C MET A 263 9.52 -15.79 12.23
N VAL A 264 8.63 -16.77 12.18
CA VAL A 264 7.64 -17.00 13.23
C VAL A 264 8.33 -17.47 14.51
N ASN A 265 9.30 -18.38 14.43
CA ASN A 265 10.06 -18.79 15.62
C ASN A 265 10.82 -17.62 16.24
N ASP A 266 11.50 -16.78 15.45
CA ASP A 266 12.15 -15.57 15.99
C ASP A 266 11.14 -14.58 16.60
N ALA A 267 9.96 -14.44 15.99
CA ALA A 267 8.87 -13.63 16.53
C ALA A 267 8.38 -14.17 17.88
N ILE A 268 8.18 -15.49 18.00
CA ILE A 268 7.75 -16.14 19.24
C ILE A 268 8.80 -15.97 20.35
N PHE A 269 10.09 -16.13 20.05
CA PHE A 269 11.15 -15.87 21.03
C PHE A 269 11.16 -14.39 21.49
N GLY A 270 10.92 -13.45 20.57
CA GLY A 270 10.72 -12.04 20.91
C GLY A 270 9.52 -11.80 21.84
N LEU A 271 8.42 -12.54 21.65
CA LEU A 271 7.26 -12.50 22.56
C LEU A 271 7.54 -13.14 23.92
N GLN A 272 8.34 -14.21 23.98
CA GLN A 272 8.78 -14.79 25.25
C GLN A 272 9.60 -13.77 26.05
N GLU A 273 10.58 -13.13 25.40
CA GLU A 273 11.40 -12.09 26.04
C GLU A 273 10.53 -10.91 26.53
N ARG A 274 9.56 -10.47 25.73
CA ARG A 274 8.58 -9.45 26.14
C ARG A 274 7.75 -9.88 27.35
N THR A 275 7.19 -11.09 27.33
CA THR A 275 6.23 -11.54 28.34
C THR A 275 6.89 -11.99 29.64
N PHE A 276 8.05 -12.66 29.57
CA PHE A 276 8.73 -13.26 30.71
C PHE A 276 10.00 -12.50 31.13
N GLY A 277 10.53 -11.61 30.28
CA GLY A 277 11.85 -10.98 30.49
C GLY A 277 13.03 -11.91 30.18
N THR A 278 12.75 -13.09 29.63
CA THR A 278 13.72 -14.12 29.23
C THR A 278 13.11 -14.97 28.13
N THR A 279 13.94 -15.72 27.42
CA THR A 279 13.55 -16.72 26.42
C THR A 279 14.09 -18.10 26.81
N ASP A 280 13.74 -19.13 26.03
CA ASP A 280 14.32 -20.46 26.17
C ASP A 280 15.86 -20.40 26.03
N PRO A 281 16.64 -20.96 26.97
CA PRO A 281 18.10 -20.88 26.94
C PRO A 281 18.74 -21.55 25.72
N TYR A 282 17.99 -22.39 24.98
CA TYR A 282 18.46 -23.04 23.76
C TYR A 282 18.07 -22.28 22.48
N ARG A 283 17.43 -21.09 22.57
CA ARG A 283 17.04 -20.24 21.43
C ARG A 283 18.12 -20.14 20.37
N ASP A 284 19.29 -19.60 20.72
CA ASP A 284 20.34 -19.27 19.75
C ASP A 284 20.82 -20.52 19.01
N ARG A 285 20.95 -21.63 19.73
CA ARG A 285 21.31 -22.93 19.15
C ARG A 285 20.22 -23.48 18.24
N ALA A 286 18.96 -23.29 18.60
CA ALA A 286 17.83 -23.77 17.83
C ALA A 286 17.61 -22.95 16.54
N MET A 287 17.85 -21.64 16.60
CA MET A 287 17.73 -20.71 15.46
C MET A 287 18.94 -20.75 14.51
N LEU A 288 20.12 -21.18 14.97
CA LEU A 288 21.38 -21.14 14.21
C LEU A 288 21.27 -21.79 12.82
N GLN A 289 20.91 -23.07 12.75
CA GLN A 289 20.87 -23.80 11.48
C GLN A 289 19.76 -23.30 10.53
N PRO A 290 18.51 -23.10 10.98
CA PRO A 290 17.45 -22.57 10.12
C PRO A 290 17.75 -21.16 9.58
N THR A 291 18.34 -20.28 10.39
CA THR A 291 18.66 -18.90 9.96
C THR A 291 19.80 -18.88 8.95
N LEU A 292 20.84 -19.71 9.14
CA LEU A 292 21.90 -19.90 8.14
C LEU A 292 21.38 -20.54 6.85
N CYS A 293 20.43 -21.47 6.95
CA CYS A 293 19.73 -22.04 5.81
C CYS A 293 19.02 -20.97 4.98
N MET A 294 18.23 -20.13 5.65
CA MET A 294 17.47 -19.04 5.02
C MET A 294 18.41 -18.01 4.35
N ALA A 295 19.52 -17.66 5.00
CA ALA A 295 20.56 -16.82 4.40
C ALA A 295 21.22 -17.50 3.18
N GLY A 296 21.48 -18.80 3.27
CA GLY A 296 22.03 -19.59 2.18
C GLY A 296 21.10 -19.66 0.96
N ASP A 297 19.82 -19.96 1.18
CA ASP A 297 18.81 -19.94 0.12
C ASP A 297 18.77 -18.56 -0.56
N LEU A 298 18.81 -17.50 0.25
CA LEU A 298 18.87 -16.14 -0.26
C LEU A 298 20.08 -15.92 -1.19
N THR A 299 21.31 -16.18 -0.72
CA THR A 299 22.54 -16.01 -1.54
C THR A 299 22.54 -16.90 -2.79
N SER A 300 21.86 -18.04 -2.76
CA SER A 300 21.81 -18.95 -3.90
C SER A 300 20.87 -18.46 -5.01
N ASN A 301 19.85 -17.69 -4.65
CA ASN A 301 18.84 -17.14 -5.55
C ASN A 301 19.16 -15.69 -5.96
N ALA A 302 19.54 -14.84 -5.01
CA ALA A 302 20.04 -13.48 -5.24
C ALA A 302 21.56 -13.50 -5.47
N GLY A 303 21.98 -13.49 -6.74
CA GLY A 303 23.36 -13.73 -7.15
C GLY A 303 24.35 -12.58 -6.93
N ASP A 304 23.89 -11.47 -6.36
CA ASP A 304 24.68 -10.32 -5.91
C ASP A 304 24.85 -10.22 -4.39
N ILE A 305 24.09 -11.03 -3.63
CA ILE A 305 24.25 -11.18 -2.19
C ILE A 305 25.16 -12.39 -1.93
N GLU A 306 26.25 -12.19 -1.20
CA GLU A 306 27.26 -13.21 -0.97
C GLU A 306 27.21 -13.73 0.49
N THR A 307 27.74 -14.93 0.73
CA THR A 307 27.76 -15.51 2.08
C THR A 307 28.58 -14.68 3.08
N GLU A 308 29.55 -13.89 2.60
CA GLU A 308 30.37 -13.00 3.42
C GLU A 308 29.60 -11.80 3.99
N ASP A 309 28.43 -11.49 3.45
CA ASP A 309 27.55 -10.42 3.97
C ASP A 309 26.86 -10.84 5.28
N PHE A 310 26.74 -12.15 5.52
CA PHE A 310 26.05 -12.70 6.69
C PHE A 310 26.96 -13.36 7.72
N VAL A 311 28.14 -13.85 7.30
CA VAL A 311 29.02 -14.59 8.18
C VAL A 311 30.43 -14.01 8.14
N ALA A 312 31.07 -13.93 9.31
CA ALA A 312 32.43 -13.42 9.42
C ALA A 312 33.40 -14.11 8.43
N ASN A 313 34.19 -13.29 7.74
CA ASN A 313 35.11 -13.69 6.68
C ASN A 313 36.18 -14.73 7.10
N ASP A 314 36.51 -14.79 8.40
CA ASP A 314 37.47 -15.77 8.96
C ASP A 314 36.81 -17.11 9.38
N SER A 315 35.49 -17.26 9.22
CA SER A 315 34.76 -18.47 9.62
C SER A 315 34.95 -19.63 8.63
N ALA A 316 34.76 -20.87 9.11
CA ALA A 316 34.73 -22.05 8.23
C ALA A 316 33.52 -22.04 7.27
N LEU A 317 32.46 -21.29 7.61
CA LEU A 317 31.21 -21.20 6.86
C LEU A 317 31.29 -20.24 5.67
N ALA A 318 32.17 -19.24 5.70
CA ALA A 318 32.31 -18.24 4.63
C ALA A 318 32.69 -18.84 3.25
N ASN A 319 33.20 -20.07 3.21
CA ASN A 319 33.53 -20.78 1.97
C ASN A 319 32.56 -21.94 1.66
N GLU A 320 31.51 -22.11 2.46
CA GLU A 320 30.55 -23.20 2.31
C GLU A 320 29.44 -22.79 1.35
N THR A 321 29.19 -23.62 0.33
CA THR A 321 28.19 -23.33 -0.71
C THR A 321 26.79 -23.81 -0.36
N ASP A 322 26.67 -24.64 0.67
CA ASP A 322 25.40 -25.19 1.16
C ASP A 322 25.37 -25.04 2.69
N LEU A 323 24.94 -23.86 3.13
CA LEU A 323 24.82 -23.54 4.56
C LEU A 323 23.83 -24.46 5.29
N CYS A 324 22.87 -25.05 4.58
CA CYS A 324 21.90 -25.97 5.17
C CYS A 324 22.49 -27.31 5.60
N ASN A 325 23.55 -27.76 4.92
CA ASN A 325 24.24 -29.00 5.24
C ASN A 325 25.64 -28.78 5.82
N ALA A 326 25.96 -27.54 6.18
CA ALA A 326 27.26 -27.12 6.66
C ALA A 326 27.60 -27.71 8.04
N ASN A 327 28.89 -27.93 8.28
CA ASN A 327 29.34 -28.24 9.64
C ASN A 327 29.39 -26.96 10.48
N LEU A 328 28.44 -26.82 11.41
CA LEU A 328 28.23 -25.64 12.26
C LEU A 328 29.32 -25.34 13.29
N LEU A 329 30.39 -26.12 13.36
CA LEU A 329 31.49 -25.85 14.29
C LEU A 329 32.57 -25.04 13.58
N ASP A 330 32.97 -23.93 14.19
CA ASP A 330 34.05 -23.11 13.71
C ASP A 330 35.43 -23.80 13.85
N GLN A 331 36.50 -23.09 13.49
CA GLN A 331 37.87 -23.63 13.56
C GLN A 331 38.36 -23.88 15.00
N ASP A 332 37.75 -23.24 15.99
CA ASP A 332 38.06 -23.34 17.41
C ASP A 332 37.13 -24.32 18.16
N GLY A 333 36.09 -24.81 17.49
CA GLY A 333 35.09 -25.75 18.01
C GLY A 333 33.93 -25.08 18.74
N GLU A 334 33.77 -23.76 18.60
CA GLU A 334 32.63 -22.99 19.09
C GLU A 334 31.56 -22.89 17.97
N LEU A 335 30.32 -22.60 18.37
CA LEU A 335 29.26 -22.31 17.40
C LEU A 335 29.46 -20.86 16.93
N PRO A 336 29.38 -20.57 15.63
CA PRO A 336 29.46 -19.21 15.12
C PRO A 336 28.20 -18.43 15.50
N ASP A 337 28.35 -17.11 15.61
CA ASP A 337 27.21 -16.20 15.70
C ASP A 337 26.47 -16.21 14.34
N PRO A 338 25.20 -16.64 14.29
CA PRO A 338 24.41 -16.55 13.06
C PRO A 338 24.07 -15.10 12.76
N PRO A 339 23.81 -14.77 11.48
CA PRO A 339 23.10 -13.54 11.17
C PRO A 339 21.73 -13.58 11.86
N THR A 340 21.27 -12.42 12.30
CA THR A 340 19.90 -12.26 12.80
C THR A 340 18.92 -12.20 11.62
N VAL A 341 17.65 -12.55 11.86
CA VAL A 341 16.59 -12.37 10.83
C VAL A 341 16.52 -10.89 10.40
N GLN A 342 16.82 -9.98 11.33
CA GLN A 342 16.87 -8.54 11.06
C GLN A 342 17.97 -8.17 10.08
N GLU A 343 19.20 -8.66 10.30
CA GLU A 343 20.32 -8.43 9.38
C GLU A 343 20.00 -8.97 7.99
N ILE A 344 19.46 -10.20 7.88
CA ILE A 344 19.09 -10.79 6.58
C ILE A 344 18.06 -9.92 5.84
N ALA A 345 17.03 -9.44 6.55
CA ALA A 345 15.99 -8.63 5.95
C ALA A 345 16.49 -7.21 5.57
N LEU A 346 17.38 -6.63 6.36
CA LEU A 346 17.99 -5.32 6.08
C LEU A 346 18.94 -5.39 4.88
N THR A 347 19.80 -6.41 4.79
CA THR A 347 20.65 -6.64 3.61
C THR A 347 19.81 -6.71 2.34
N MET A 348 18.64 -7.37 2.41
CA MET A 348 17.71 -7.44 1.29
C MET A 348 17.14 -6.09 0.85
N LEU A 349 16.98 -5.13 1.76
CA LEU A 349 16.51 -3.79 1.44
C LEU A 349 17.66 -2.88 0.99
N GLU A 350 18.80 -2.90 1.68
CA GLU A 350 19.95 -2.05 1.40
C GLU A 350 20.53 -2.34 0.00
N ASP A 351 20.78 -3.60 -0.34
CA ASP A 351 21.44 -3.94 -1.60
C ASP A 351 20.51 -3.86 -2.82
N ASN A 352 19.20 -4.03 -2.61
CA ASN A 352 18.24 -4.16 -3.72
C ASN A 352 17.25 -2.99 -3.85
N VAL A 353 17.11 -2.13 -2.83
CA VAL A 353 16.09 -1.08 -2.81
C VAL A 353 16.69 0.32 -2.68
N GLU A 354 17.81 0.49 -1.98
CA GLU A 354 18.58 1.75 -1.95
C GLU A 354 19.46 1.94 -3.20
N THR A 355 18.88 1.78 -4.40
CA THR A 355 19.60 1.87 -5.67
C THR A 355 19.10 3.01 -6.56
N ASP A 356 20.03 3.69 -7.21
CA ASP A 356 19.74 4.68 -8.24
C ASP A 356 19.21 3.96 -9.48
N VAL A 357 17.95 4.22 -9.83
CA VAL A 357 17.32 3.70 -11.04
C VAL A 357 17.34 4.72 -12.17
N GLU A 358 17.41 4.20 -13.39
CA GLU A 358 17.47 4.99 -14.63
C GLU A 358 16.11 5.05 -15.31
N VAL A 359 15.49 6.23 -15.26
CA VAL A 359 14.26 6.56 -16.00
C VAL A 359 14.62 6.94 -17.43
N GLN A 360 14.23 6.09 -18.39
CA GLN A 360 14.45 6.32 -19.81
C GLN A 360 13.32 7.18 -20.40
N ALA A 361 13.68 8.17 -21.23
CA ALA A 361 12.69 8.92 -22.01
C ALA A 361 12.14 8.11 -23.20
N HIS A 362 12.81 7.01 -23.56
CA HIS A 362 12.53 6.21 -24.75
C HIS A 362 11.07 5.77 -24.88
N PRO A 363 10.40 5.25 -23.84
CA PRO A 363 9.02 4.81 -24.00
C PRO A 363 8.05 5.95 -24.35
N PHE A 364 8.30 7.17 -23.85
CA PHE A 364 7.49 8.34 -24.16
C PHE A 364 7.75 8.84 -25.59
N ALA A 365 9.02 8.73 -26.01
CA ALA A 365 9.49 9.00 -27.36
C ALA A 365 8.95 7.98 -28.39
N ASP A 366 8.84 6.70 -28.03
CA ASP A 366 8.25 5.65 -28.87
C ASP A 366 6.76 5.92 -29.11
N LEU A 367 6.05 6.38 -28.07
CA LEU A 367 4.64 6.77 -28.18
C LEU A 367 4.47 8.00 -29.09
N GLY A 368 5.28 9.04 -28.90
CA GLY A 368 5.27 10.21 -29.78
C GLY A 368 5.53 9.83 -31.24
N TYR A 369 6.45 8.89 -31.49
CA TYR A 369 6.69 8.36 -32.83
C TYR A 369 5.48 7.63 -33.40
N MET A 370 4.86 6.72 -32.64
CA MET A 370 3.70 5.94 -33.10
C MET A 370 2.48 6.81 -33.36
N GLN A 371 2.22 7.82 -32.51
CA GLN A 371 1.15 8.80 -32.68
C GLN A 371 1.29 9.52 -34.02
N MET A 372 2.49 10.03 -34.33
CA MET A 372 2.73 10.78 -35.57
C MET A 372 2.83 9.90 -36.82
N ALA A 373 3.46 8.72 -36.73
CA ALA A 373 3.76 7.87 -37.88
C ALA A 373 2.54 7.13 -38.45
N ALA A 374 1.54 6.87 -37.62
CA ALA A 374 0.41 6.03 -37.99
C ALA A 374 -0.95 6.72 -37.80
N GLY A 375 -0.98 7.95 -37.28
CA GLY A 375 -2.22 8.63 -36.88
C GLY A 375 -3.06 7.78 -35.92
N MET A 376 -2.40 6.85 -35.21
CA MET A 376 -3.09 5.88 -34.37
C MET A 376 -3.42 6.51 -33.04
N ASP A 377 -4.67 6.39 -32.62
CA ASP A 377 -5.05 6.72 -31.25
C ASP A 377 -4.47 5.70 -30.26
N MET A 378 -4.48 6.04 -28.97
CA MET A 378 -3.90 5.18 -27.92
C MET A 378 -4.60 3.82 -27.81
N ALA A 379 -5.88 3.70 -28.18
CA ALA A 379 -6.61 2.44 -28.15
C ALA A 379 -6.16 1.50 -29.28
N GLN A 380 -5.83 2.05 -30.45
CA GLN A 380 -5.28 1.32 -31.59
C GLN A 380 -3.84 0.84 -31.32
N ILE A 381 -2.99 1.69 -30.72
CA ILE A 381 -1.64 1.31 -30.28
C ILE A 381 -1.69 0.13 -29.30
N GLU A 382 -2.60 0.17 -28.32
CA GLU A 382 -2.77 -0.92 -27.35
C GLU A 382 -3.26 -2.22 -28.00
N ALA A 383 -4.14 -2.14 -29.01
CA ALA A 383 -4.61 -3.32 -29.74
C ALA A 383 -3.48 -4.02 -30.49
N GLU A 384 -2.63 -3.26 -31.20
CA GLU A 384 -1.46 -3.79 -31.94
C GLU A 384 -0.40 -4.36 -30.99
N PHE A 385 -0.15 -3.69 -29.86
CA PHE A 385 0.78 -4.19 -28.87
C PHE A 385 0.31 -5.49 -28.22
N ASN A 386 -0.97 -5.56 -27.82
CA ASN A 386 -1.56 -6.78 -27.27
C ASN A 386 -1.52 -7.93 -28.28
N GLN A 387 -1.73 -7.63 -29.57
CA GLN A 387 -1.57 -8.60 -30.65
C GLN A 387 -0.11 -9.11 -30.72
N SER A 388 0.88 -8.22 -30.67
CA SER A 388 2.31 -8.57 -30.69
C SER A 388 2.71 -9.42 -29.47
N LEU A 389 2.25 -9.09 -28.27
CA LEU A 389 2.49 -9.89 -27.07
C LEU A 389 1.89 -11.30 -27.20
N GLY A 390 0.69 -11.40 -27.78
CA GLY A 390 -0.01 -12.66 -28.06
C GLY A 390 0.70 -13.59 -29.05
N GLU A 391 1.66 -13.08 -29.83
CA GLU A 391 2.53 -13.88 -30.71
C GLU A 391 3.71 -14.52 -29.96
N SER A 392 4.01 -14.04 -28.75
CA SER A 392 5.04 -14.65 -27.91
C SER A 392 4.55 -15.95 -27.27
N ASN A 393 5.44 -16.94 -27.15
CA ASN A 393 5.15 -18.14 -26.36
C ASN A 393 5.08 -17.84 -24.84
N ARG A 394 5.45 -16.62 -24.42
CA ARG A 394 5.48 -16.17 -23.02
C ARG A 394 4.11 -15.65 -22.56
N PHE A 395 3.37 -14.97 -23.43
CA PHE A 395 2.07 -14.37 -23.15
C PHE A 395 1.00 -14.91 -24.11
N SER A 396 0.47 -16.11 -23.83
CA SER A 396 -0.55 -16.69 -24.71
C SER A 396 -1.83 -15.83 -24.74
N ASN A 397 -2.56 -15.80 -25.86
CA ASN A 397 -3.88 -15.15 -25.92
C ASN A 397 -4.86 -15.67 -24.85
N GLN A 398 -4.68 -16.91 -24.38
CA GLN A 398 -5.46 -17.45 -23.28
C GLN A 398 -5.03 -16.85 -21.92
N TYR A 399 -3.76 -16.50 -21.74
CA TYR A 399 -3.21 -15.87 -20.52
C TYR A 399 -3.72 -14.44 -20.42
N LEU A 400 -3.52 -13.64 -21.48
CA LEU A 400 -4.02 -12.26 -21.56
C LEU A 400 -5.54 -12.22 -21.44
N GLY A 401 -6.24 -13.14 -22.11
CA GLY A 401 -7.69 -13.23 -22.09
C GLY A 401 -8.31 -13.86 -20.84
N HIS A 402 -7.54 -14.47 -19.93
CA HIS A 402 -8.04 -14.86 -18.61
C HIS A 402 -7.73 -13.78 -17.59
N TYR A 403 -6.47 -13.32 -17.54
CA TYR A 403 -5.96 -12.35 -16.58
C TYR A 403 -6.68 -11.01 -16.66
N PHE A 404 -6.87 -10.47 -17.88
CA PHE A 404 -7.58 -9.22 -18.12
C PHE A 404 -9.07 -9.43 -18.43
N SER A 405 -9.63 -10.63 -18.25
CA SER A 405 -11.08 -10.82 -18.43
C SER A 405 -11.86 -10.52 -17.16
N ASN A 406 -13.08 -10.01 -17.37
CA ASN A 406 -14.10 -9.75 -16.36
C ASN A 406 -14.67 -11.03 -15.68
N LYS A 407 -13.88 -12.11 -15.53
CA LYS A 407 -14.36 -13.44 -15.12
C LYS A 407 -13.45 -14.18 -14.12
N LEU A 408 -12.29 -13.64 -13.75
CA LEU A 408 -11.52 -14.15 -12.63
C LEU A 408 -12.03 -13.53 -11.32
N ASN A 409 -11.97 -14.28 -10.22
CA ASN A 409 -12.18 -13.76 -8.86
C ASN A 409 -11.26 -12.58 -8.51
N ASN A 410 -10.27 -12.24 -9.35
CA ASN A 410 -9.53 -10.98 -9.25
C ASN A 410 -10.42 -9.75 -9.43
N GLN A 411 -11.59 -9.86 -10.09
CA GLN A 411 -12.63 -8.82 -10.06
C GLN A 411 -13.48 -8.85 -8.80
N ASP A 412 -13.52 -9.96 -8.06
CA ASP A 412 -14.13 -9.97 -6.73
C ASP A 412 -13.14 -9.37 -5.72
N VAL A 413 -11.83 -9.59 -5.85
CA VAL A 413 -10.79 -8.90 -5.06
C VAL A 413 -10.65 -7.43 -5.47
N ALA A 414 -10.59 -7.10 -6.76
CA ALA A 414 -10.62 -5.72 -7.25
C ALA A 414 -12.00 -5.07 -7.09
N GLY A 415 -13.05 -5.88 -6.88
CA GLY A 415 -14.41 -5.46 -6.56
C GLY A 415 -14.64 -5.29 -5.07
N ASP A 416 -13.91 -6.00 -4.21
CA ASP A 416 -13.86 -5.81 -2.76
C ASP A 416 -12.92 -4.65 -2.40
N ILE A 417 -11.78 -4.52 -3.09
CA ILE A 417 -10.92 -3.32 -3.05
C ILE A 417 -11.63 -2.12 -3.73
N GLY A 418 -12.35 -2.36 -4.84
CA GLY A 418 -13.01 -1.32 -5.62
C GLY A 418 -14.44 -0.96 -5.18
N SER A 419 -15.10 -1.76 -4.34
CA SER A 419 -16.41 -1.41 -3.74
C SER A 419 -16.28 -0.54 -2.50
N ILE A 420 -15.05 -0.26 -2.05
CA ILE A 420 -14.74 0.63 -0.92
C ILE A 420 -14.73 2.11 -1.36
N THR A 421 -14.82 2.42 -2.67
CA THR A 421 -14.97 3.80 -3.16
C THR A 421 -16.10 3.96 -4.18
N ASP A 422 -17.19 4.61 -3.78
CA ASP A 422 -18.36 4.94 -4.61
C ASP A 422 -18.20 6.26 -5.37
N ASP A 423 -16.98 6.77 -5.62
CA ASP A 423 -16.83 8.09 -6.27
C ASP A 423 -15.62 8.32 -7.21
N ASN A 424 -14.62 7.43 -7.35
CA ASN A 424 -13.59 7.56 -8.40
C ASN A 424 -12.92 6.20 -8.65
N ASN A 425 -13.35 5.50 -9.68
CA ASN A 425 -12.69 4.27 -10.09
C ASN A 425 -11.40 4.62 -10.87
N PRO A 426 -10.21 4.12 -10.48
CA PRO A 426 -8.98 4.32 -11.27
C PRO A 426 -9.12 3.81 -12.72
N VAL A 427 -10.04 2.86 -12.97
CA VAL A 427 -10.43 2.39 -14.31
C VAL A 427 -11.28 3.43 -15.09
N GLU A 428 -12.02 4.29 -14.40
CA GLU A 428 -12.77 5.40 -15.03
C GLU A 428 -11.85 6.59 -15.34
N GLY A 429 -10.80 6.82 -14.53
CA GLY A 429 -9.69 7.71 -14.88
C GLY A 429 -8.92 7.26 -16.12
N LEU A 430 -8.74 5.94 -16.30
CA LEU A 430 -8.27 5.33 -17.55
C LEU A 430 -9.17 5.68 -18.74
N ALA A 431 -10.50 5.54 -18.60
CA ALA A 431 -11.46 5.87 -19.67
C ALA A 431 -11.41 7.35 -20.08
N GLN A 432 -11.23 8.27 -19.13
CA GLN A 432 -11.05 9.71 -19.41
C GLN A 432 -9.72 10.00 -20.09
N LEU A 433 -8.62 9.32 -19.70
CA LEU A 433 -7.33 9.37 -20.40
C LEU A 433 -7.45 8.89 -21.87
N TYR A 434 -8.29 7.90 -22.15
CA TYR A 434 -8.56 7.46 -23.53
C TYR A 434 -9.43 8.46 -24.33
N GLU A 435 -10.28 9.25 -23.67
CA GLU A 435 -11.15 10.23 -24.35
C GLU A 435 -10.48 11.61 -24.59
N ASP A 436 -9.51 12.01 -23.75
CA ASP A 436 -8.86 13.32 -23.83
C ASP A 436 -7.64 13.39 -24.78
N VAL A 437 -7.20 12.26 -25.35
CA VAL A 437 -6.13 12.26 -26.37
C VAL A 437 -6.77 12.41 -27.75
N ARG A 438 -7.19 13.63 -28.09
CA ARG A 438 -7.39 13.98 -29.49
C ARG A 438 -6.03 14.20 -30.14
N LEU A 439 -5.83 13.51 -31.26
CA LEU A 439 -4.69 13.65 -32.15
C LEU A 439 -4.80 15.02 -32.81
N GLU A 440 -3.96 15.95 -32.37
CA GLU A 440 -3.60 17.12 -33.17
C GLU A 440 -2.16 16.82 -33.62
N ASN A 441 -1.91 16.78 -34.93
CA ASN A 441 -0.57 16.83 -35.56
C ASN A 441 0.07 15.47 -35.90
N ASP A 442 -0.64 14.57 -36.60
CA ASP A 442 0.04 13.49 -37.34
C ASP A 442 0.84 14.03 -38.54
N VAL A 443 1.63 13.19 -39.23
CA VAL A 443 2.44 13.67 -40.37
C VAL A 443 1.59 14.25 -41.51
N ASN A 444 0.38 13.76 -41.74
CA ASN A 444 -0.51 14.33 -42.76
C ASN A 444 -1.05 15.68 -42.30
N ASP A 445 -1.50 15.78 -41.04
CA ASP A 445 -2.00 17.03 -40.45
C ASP A 445 -0.93 18.13 -40.53
N ILE A 446 0.34 17.80 -40.25
CA ILE A 446 1.46 18.75 -40.34
C ILE A 446 1.72 19.19 -41.79
N ILE A 447 1.57 18.28 -42.76
CA ILE A 447 1.65 18.63 -44.18
C ILE A 447 0.49 19.56 -44.57
N GLU A 448 -0.73 19.26 -44.13
CA GLU A 448 -1.90 20.12 -44.38
C GLU A 448 -1.68 21.52 -43.77
N GLN A 449 -1.27 21.61 -42.51
CA GLN A 449 -0.94 22.88 -41.83
C GLN A 449 0.17 23.65 -42.52
N GLY A 450 1.22 22.97 -43.01
CA GLY A 450 2.32 23.60 -43.73
C GLY A 450 1.97 24.05 -45.16
N TYR A 451 0.81 23.65 -45.68
CA TYR A 451 0.28 24.08 -46.97
C TYR A 451 -1.04 24.87 -46.88
N ASP A 452 -1.54 25.11 -45.67
CA ASP A 452 -2.69 25.98 -45.43
C ASP A 452 -2.34 27.43 -45.76
N ILE A 453 -3.21 28.12 -46.51
CA ILE A 453 -2.96 29.50 -46.95
C ILE A 453 -4.23 30.31 -46.79
N GLU A 454 -4.14 31.35 -45.96
CA GLU A 454 -5.20 32.34 -45.84
C GLU A 454 -4.99 33.45 -46.88
N VAL A 455 -6.04 33.76 -47.65
CA VAL A 455 -6.03 34.83 -48.65
C VAL A 455 -6.95 35.94 -48.19
N SER A 456 -6.46 37.18 -48.21
CA SER A 456 -7.27 38.35 -47.94
C SER A 456 -7.19 39.37 -49.08
N THR A 457 -8.35 39.92 -49.45
CA THR A 457 -8.48 40.91 -50.51
C THR A 457 -8.98 42.24 -49.97
N ARG A 458 -8.22 43.31 -50.23
CA ARG A 458 -8.55 44.67 -49.84
C ARG A 458 -8.99 45.49 -51.05
N GLU A 459 -10.25 45.91 -51.03
CA GLU A 459 -10.82 46.79 -52.06
C GLU A 459 -10.57 48.27 -51.76
N SER A 460 -10.27 49.04 -52.81
CA SER A 460 -10.26 50.50 -52.82
C SER A 460 -11.02 50.99 -54.05
N GLY A 461 -12.29 51.35 -53.86
CA GLY A 461 -13.25 51.69 -54.91
C GLY A 461 -14.67 51.31 -54.48
N PRO A 462 -15.64 51.30 -55.41
CA PRO A 462 -15.59 51.87 -56.75
C PRO A 462 -15.56 53.41 -56.73
N HIS A 463 -14.97 54.03 -57.75
CA HIS A 463 -14.93 55.48 -57.93
C HIS A 463 -15.45 55.86 -59.32
N LYS A 464 -16.51 56.68 -59.39
CA LYS A 464 -16.96 57.26 -60.65
C LYS A 464 -16.21 58.55 -60.95
N HIS A 465 -15.57 58.56 -62.11
CA HIS A 465 -14.96 59.74 -62.69
C HIS A 465 -15.95 60.39 -63.64
N ARG A 466 -16.27 61.67 -63.34
CA ARG A 466 -17.26 62.52 -64.01
C ARG A 466 -18.70 62.25 -63.58
N SER A 467 -19.48 63.33 -63.49
CA SER A 467 -20.90 63.26 -63.15
C SER A 467 -21.72 62.64 -64.28
N LEU A 468 -22.78 61.91 -63.92
CA LEU A 468 -23.81 61.44 -64.85
C LEU A 468 -24.39 62.61 -65.66
N PRO A 469 -24.91 62.37 -66.88
CA PRO A 469 -25.61 63.40 -67.65
C PRO A 469 -26.82 63.91 -66.86
N THR A 470 -27.02 65.22 -66.83
CA THR A 470 -28.25 65.81 -66.29
C THR A 470 -29.25 66.04 -67.43
N PRO A 471 -30.56 65.84 -67.21
CA PRO A 471 -31.57 66.16 -68.22
C PRO A 471 -31.44 67.59 -68.73
N SER A 472 -31.51 67.77 -70.05
CA SER A 472 -31.43 69.09 -70.68
C SER A 472 -32.62 69.95 -70.23
N SER A 473 -32.34 71.18 -69.80
CA SER A 473 -33.42 72.07 -69.34
C SER A 473 -34.33 72.43 -70.51
N PRO A 474 -35.65 72.68 -70.31
CA PRO A 474 -36.54 73.16 -71.38
C PRO A 474 -36.02 74.40 -72.11
N THR A 475 -35.10 75.17 -71.53
CA THR A 475 -34.42 76.29 -72.21
C THR A 475 -33.55 75.88 -73.39
N GLU A 476 -33.10 74.64 -73.44
CA GLU A 476 -32.18 74.12 -74.45
C GLU A 476 -32.90 73.55 -75.69
N TRP A 477 -34.17 73.11 -75.54
CA TRP A 477 -34.94 72.48 -76.62
C TRP A 477 -36.35 73.07 -76.84
N ALA A 478 -36.96 73.74 -75.86
CA ALA A 478 -38.31 74.30 -75.99
C ALA A 478 -38.30 75.77 -76.44
N GLN A 479 -39.21 76.12 -77.36
CA GLN A 479 -39.37 77.52 -77.81
C GLN A 479 -39.91 78.46 -76.71
N ASP A 480 -40.74 77.94 -75.79
CA ASP A 480 -41.33 78.66 -74.65
C ASP A 480 -41.07 77.91 -73.32
N PRO A 481 -39.85 78.00 -72.76
CA PRO A 481 -39.40 77.13 -71.67
C PRO A 481 -40.18 77.31 -70.35
N GLY A 482 -40.75 78.48 -70.11
CA GLY A 482 -41.53 78.76 -68.89
C GLY A 482 -42.87 78.02 -68.79
N ASN A 483 -43.29 77.30 -69.84
CA ASN A 483 -44.51 76.50 -69.87
C ASN A 483 -44.30 75.01 -69.61
N TRP A 484 -43.06 74.59 -69.33
CA TRP A 484 -42.74 73.20 -68.98
C TRP A 484 -42.32 73.10 -67.51
N SER A 485 -42.79 72.08 -66.82
CA SER A 485 -42.46 71.75 -65.42
C SER A 485 -42.02 70.29 -65.33
N GLY A 486 -41.00 70.03 -64.52
CA GLY A 486 -40.33 68.73 -64.44
C GLY A 486 -38.86 68.87 -64.05
N PRO A 487 -38.05 67.81 -64.21
CA PRO A 487 -38.46 66.48 -64.68
C PRO A 487 -39.11 65.66 -63.55
N TYR A 488 -40.13 64.85 -63.85
CA TYR A 488 -40.82 64.00 -62.84
C TYR A 488 -40.72 62.49 -63.12
N ASN A 489 -40.06 62.10 -64.20
CA ASN A 489 -39.78 60.71 -64.54
C ASN A 489 -38.40 60.66 -65.23
N THR A 490 -37.33 60.51 -64.44
CA THR A 490 -35.94 60.51 -64.92
C THR A 490 -35.39 59.10 -64.85
N THR A 491 -34.97 58.56 -65.99
CA THR A 491 -34.41 57.21 -66.10
C THR A 491 -33.06 57.28 -66.81
N TYR A 492 -32.07 56.60 -66.25
CA TYR A 492 -30.76 56.47 -66.86
C TYR A 492 -30.69 55.18 -67.67
N PHE A 493 -29.95 55.23 -68.78
CA PHE A 493 -29.73 54.11 -69.67
C PHE A 493 -28.26 54.03 -70.02
N ALA A 494 -27.66 52.86 -69.88
CA ALA A 494 -26.35 52.63 -70.47
C ALA A 494 -26.50 52.40 -71.99
N SER A 495 -25.48 52.81 -72.75
CA SER A 495 -25.48 52.65 -74.21
C SER A 495 -25.42 51.17 -74.61
N THR A 496 -25.98 50.83 -75.78
CA THR A 496 -25.79 49.51 -76.41
C THR A 496 -24.53 49.45 -77.28
N SER A 497 -23.75 50.54 -77.36
CA SER A 497 -22.40 50.51 -77.95
C SER A 497 -21.47 49.74 -77.03
N GLN A 498 -20.49 49.03 -77.59
CA GLN A 498 -19.51 48.26 -76.82
C GLN A 498 -18.82 49.20 -75.81
N ALA A 499 -18.98 48.91 -74.52
CA ALA A 499 -18.19 49.53 -73.46
C ALA A 499 -16.73 49.08 -73.57
N ASP A 500 -15.80 49.84 -73.01
CA ASP A 500 -14.38 49.52 -73.01
C ASP A 500 -13.96 49.24 -71.57
N ALA A 501 -13.40 48.07 -71.31
CA ALA A 501 -12.87 47.69 -70.01
C ALA A 501 -11.37 47.42 -70.13
N ASP A 502 -10.58 48.01 -69.25
CA ASP A 502 -9.14 47.81 -69.14
C ASP A 502 -8.86 47.21 -67.77
N VAL A 503 -8.32 45.99 -67.74
CA VAL A 503 -7.95 45.30 -66.50
C VAL A 503 -6.46 45.03 -66.52
N SER A 504 -5.76 45.51 -65.50
CA SER A 504 -4.33 45.25 -65.28
C SER A 504 -4.14 44.41 -64.03
N ILE A 505 -3.48 43.26 -64.15
CA ILE A 505 -3.08 42.42 -63.01
C ILE A 505 -1.58 42.57 -62.81
N ASP A 506 -1.20 43.42 -61.86
CA ASP A 506 0.17 43.64 -61.45
C ASP A 506 0.58 42.62 -60.39
N VAL A 507 1.31 41.59 -60.82
CA VAL A 507 1.94 40.63 -59.89
C VAL A 507 3.09 41.31 -59.19
N LEU A 508 3.03 41.38 -57.86
CA LEU A 508 4.09 41.99 -57.08
C LEU A 508 5.33 41.09 -57.12
N THR A 509 6.46 41.70 -57.44
CA THR A 509 7.77 41.01 -57.50
C THR A 509 8.18 40.59 -56.10
N GLU A 510 8.97 39.52 -56.00
CA GLU A 510 9.49 39.03 -54.72
C GLU A 510 10.18 40.16 -53.97
N ASP A 511 9.55 40.64 -52.91
CA ASP A 511 10.28 41.33 -51.87
C ASP A 511 11.27 40.33 -51.27
N GLN A 512 12.43 40.78 -50.81
CA GLN A 512 13.33 39.96 -49.98
C GLN A 512 12.73 39.65 -48.59
N ASP A 513 11.42 39.83 -48.46
CA ASP A 513 10.67 39.58 -47.26
C ASP A 513 10.40 38.09 -47.17
N THR A 514 11.00 37.48 -46.16
CA THR A 514 10.82 36.06 -45.87
C THR A 514 9.66 35.81 -44.91
N SER A 515 9.00 36.86 -44.40
CA SER A 515 7.83 36.74 -43.51
C SER A 515 6.78 35.79 -44.08
N PHE A 516 6.08 35.07 -43.21
CA PHE A 516 4.93 34.25 -43.56
C PHE A 516 3.67 35.09 -43.80
N ASP A 517 3.56 36.22 -43.09
CA ASP A 517 2.31 36.97 -42.95
C ASP A 517 2.29 38.23 -43.81
N ASP A 518 1.08 38.70 -44.13
CA ASP A 518 0.74 39.95 -44.82
C ASP A 518 1.41 40.11 -46.20
N ARG A 519 1.61 38.99 -46.92
CA ARG A 519 2.37 39.00 -48.17
C ARG A 519 1.51 39.42 -49.35
N ASN A 520 1.71 40.63 -49.86
CA ASN A 520 0.98 41.10 -51.04
C ASN A 520 1.40 40.31 -52.29
N VAL A 521 0.45 39.62 -52.94
CA VAL A 521 0.72 38.75 -54.10
C VAL A 521 0.36 39.38 -55.45
N ALA A 522 -0.73 40.14 -55.50
CA ALA A 522 -1.21 40.77 -56.73
C ALA A 522 -1.99 42.05 -56.43
N LYS A 523 -1.89 43.02 -57.34
CA LYS A 523 -2.72 44.21 -57.38
C LYS A 523 -3.49 44.25 -58.69
N ILE A 524 -4.81 44.38 -58.60
CA ILE A 524 -5.70 44.40 -59.75
C ILE A 524 -6.25 45.81 -59.88
N GLU A 525 -6.08 46.42 -61.04
CA GLU A 525 -6.65 47.71 -61.39
C GLU A 525 -7.68 47.52 -62.50
N VAL A 526 -8.91 47.97 -62.25
CA VAL A 526 -10.03 47.88 -63.20
C VAL A 526 -10.46 49.29 -63.57
N GLU A 527 -10.43 49.62 -64.86
CA GLU A 527 -10.98 50.85 -65.42
C GLU A 527 -12.06 50.50 -66.46
N TYR A 528 -13.26 51.05 -66.28
CA TYR A 528 -14.40 50.74 -67.12
C TYR A 528 -15.03 52.02 -67.68
N GLU A 529 -15.06 52.16 -69.00
CA GLU A 529 -15.58 53.34 -69.69
C GLU A 529 -16.88 53.01 -70.44
N ASN A 530 -17.94 53.77 -70.13
CA ASN A 530 -19.25 53.62 -70.78
C ASN A 530 -19.87 54.99 -71.12
N SER A 531 -20.81 54.96 -72.06
CA SER A 531 -21.63 56.12 -72.45
C SER A 531 -23.01 56.00 -71.81
N ILE A 532 -23.38 56.98 -71.00
CA ILE A 532 -24.64 56.95 -70.25
C ILE A 532 -25.58 58.01 -70.82
N GLY A 533 -26.82 57.60 -71.04
CA GLY A 533 -27.94 58.45 -71.42
C GLY A 533 -28.86 58.69 -70.23
N VAL A 534 -29.52 59.85 -70.21
CA VAL A 534 -30.64 60.15 -69.32
C VAL A 534 -31.84 60.54 -70.16
N SER A 535 -32.98 59.90 -69.87
CA SER A 535 -34.28 60.29 -70.40
C SER A 535 -35.07 60.96 -69.30
N ALA A 536 -35.69 62.10 -69.60
CA ALA A 536 -36.55 62.78 -68.65
C ALA A 536 -37.83 63.29 -69.30
N GLU A 537 -38.96 63.07 -68.62
CA GLU A 537 -40.26 63.58 -69.05
C GLU A 537 -40.55 64.95 -68.41
N TRP A 538 -41.00 65.87 -69.26
CA TRP A 538 -41.38 67.23 -68.92
C TRP A 538 -42.85 67.46 -69.26
N GLU A 539 -43.61 68.02 -68.32
CA GLU A 539 -45.05 68.25 -68.46
C GLU A 539 -45.29 69.69 -68.87
N HIS A 540 -46.14 69.88 -69.86
CA HIS A 540 -46.54 71.22 -70.25
C HIS A 540 -47.64 71.72 -69.32
N LYS A 541 -47.66 73.02 -68.98
CA LYS A 541 -48.72 73.68 -68.20
C LYS A 541 -50.13 73.60 -68.81
N ASP A 542 -50.26 73.02 -70.00
CA ASP A 542 -51.54 72.81 -70.69
C ASP A 542 -51.90 71.33 -70.57
N GLU A 543 -52.94 71.02 -69.80
CA GLU A 543 -53.37 69.66 -69.46
C GLU A 543 -53.73 68.80 -70.71
N ASN A 544 -53.91 69.41 -71.89
CA ASN A 544 -54.17 68.69 -73.14
C ASN A 544 -52.91 68.34 -73.97
N ARG A 545 -51.71 68.73 -73.55
CA ARG A 545 -50.45 68.38 -74.23
C ARG A 545 -49.79 67.18 -73.57
N SER A 546 -49.40 66.20 -74.39
CA SER A 546 -48.61 65.05 -73.92
C SER A 546 -47.24 65.50 -73.38
N PRO A 547 -46.71 64.82 -72.36
CA PRO A 547 -45.35 65.05 -71.86
C PRO A 547 -44.30 64.97 -72.98
N HIS A 548 -43.24 65.77 -72.89
CA HIS A 548 -42.09 65.71 -73.78
C HIS A 548 -40.96 64.94 -73.11
N THR A 549 -40.43 63.93 -73.80
CA THR A 549 -39.28 63.16 -73.35
C THR A 549 -38.02 63.69 -74.03
N ASP A 550 -37.09 64.23 -73.26
CA ASP A 550 -35.77 64.63 -73.74
C ASP A 550 -34.72 63.56 -73.39
N TRP A 551 -33.73 63.38 -74.28
CA TRP A 551 -32.64 62.43 -74.10
C TRP A 551 -31.31 63.16 -74.17
N ASN A 552 -30.49 63.04 -73.13
CA ASN A 552 -29.13 63.59 -73.10
C ASN A 552 -28.12 62.47 -72.87
N TRP A 553 -27.07 62.43 -73.68
CA TRP A 553 -26.02 61.42 -73.61
C TRP A 553 -24.70 62.06 -73.21
N LYS A 554 -23.95 61.36 -72.38
CA LYS A 554 -22.58 61.73 -72.04
C LYS A 554 -21.70 60.52 -72.22
N ASP A 555 -20.78 60.66 -73.16
CA ASP A 555 -19.76 59.66 -73.44
C ASP A 555 -18.66 59.74 -72.36
N ASN A 556 -17.86 58.69 -72.27
CA ASN A 556 -16.66 58.64 -71.44
C ASN A 556 -16.96 58.89 -69.95
N ILE A 557 -17.95 58.18 -69.41
CA ILE A 557 -18.13 58.01 -67.96
C ILE A 557 -17.26 56.82 -67.55
N THR A 558 -16.30 57.08 -66.67
CA THR A 558 -15.32 56.07 -66.27
C THR A 558 -15.57 55.66 -64.82
N TYR A 559 -15.51 54.36 -64.56
CA TYR A 559 -15.52 53.78 -63.22
C TYR A 559 -14.17 53.10 -62.98
N SER A 560 -13.64 53.22 -61.76
CA SER A 560 -12.40 52.53 -61.40
C SER A 560 -12.52 51.85 -60.05
N ALA A 561 -11.93 50.67 -59.92
CA ALA A 561 -11.71 49.98 -58.66
C ALA A 561 -10.31 49.37 -58.63
N SER A 562 -9.72 49.26 -57.45
CA SER A 562 -8.45 48.54 -57.26
C SER A 562 -8.56 47.55 -56.13
N TYR A 563 -8.02 46.36 -56.32
CA TYR A 563 -8.02 45.26 -55.35
C TYR A 563 -6.57 44.87 -55.06
N THR A 564 -6.22 44.73 -53.79
CA THR A 564 -4.91 44.21 -53.37
C THR A 564 -5.12 42.88 -52.68
N ILE A 565 -4.54 41.81 -53.22
CA ILE A 565 -4.60 40.47 -52.66
C ILE A 565 -3.33 40.22 -51.85
N SER A 566 -3.50 39.79 -50.60
CA SER A 566 -2.43 39.40 -49.68
C SER A 566 -2.65 37.97 -49.21
N THR A 567 -1.59 37.32 -48.76
CA THR A 567 -1.65 35.93 -48.28
C THR A 567 -0.82 35.76 -47.01
N ASP A 568 -1.35 34.99 -46.07
CA ASP A 568 -0.61 34.45 -44.94
C ASP A 568 -0.28 32.99 -45.28
N LEU A 569 1.01 32.67 -45.26
CA LEU A 569 1.52 31.37 -45.64
C LEU A 569 1.62 30.48 -44.40
N VAL A 570 1.12 29.25 -44.50
CA VAL A 570 1.07 28.23 -43.43
C VAL A 570 0.08 28.55 -42.31
N SER A 571 -0.41 27.51 -41.63
CA SER A 571 -1.30 27.63 -40.47
C SER A 571 -0.62 28.36 -39.30
N ASP A 572 -1.44 29.03 -38.48
CA ASP A 572 -1.04 29.55 -37.18
C ASP A 572 -0.61 28.48 -36.17
N ASP A 573 -0.94 27.22 -36.43
CA ASP A 573 -0.61 26.05 -35.59
C ASP A 573 0.83 25.53 -35.78
N ILE A 574 1.59 26.09 -36.73
CA ILE A 574 3.01 25.76 -36.93
C ILE A 574 3.86 26.32 -35.78
N ASP A 575 4.44 25.43 -34.97
CA ASP A 575 5.10 25.77 -33.69
C ASP A 575 6.59 26.15 -33.82
N VAL A 576 7.24 25.80 -34.93
CA VAL A 576 8.64 26.22 -35.16
C VAL A 576 8.77 27.73 -35.30
N GLU A 577 10.00 28.24 -35.30
CA GLU A 577 10.39 29.66 -35.31
C GLU A 577 9.83 30.49 -36.50
N ARG A 578 8.51 30.61 -36.65
CA ARG A 578 7.80 31.28 -37.75
C ARG A 578 8.16 32.76 -37.84
N GLU A 579 8.26 33.43 -36.69
CA GLU A 579 8.60 34.86 -36.64
C GLU A 579 10.08 35.15 -37.01
N SER A 580 11.01 34.23 -36.70
CA SER A 580 12.45 34.45 -36.91
C SER A 580 13.01 33.78 -38.16
N ARG A 581 12.42 32.66 -38.59
CA ARG A 581 12.84 31.86 -39.75
C ARG A 581 11.74 31.89 -40.80
N GLY A 582 11.65 32.99 -41.53
CA GLY A 582 10.78 33.09 -42.71
C GLY A 582 11.09 32.06 -43.82
N ILE A 583 10.36 32.06 -44.94
CA ILE A 583 10.69 31.27 -46.14
C ILE A 583 11.41 32.15 -47.17
N GLU A 584 12.60 31.72 -47.62
CA GLU A 584 13.45 32.46 -48.57
C GLU A 584 12.81 32.59 -49.96
N SER A 585 12.19 31.52 -50.48
CA SER A 585 11.63 31.50 -51.85
C SER A 585 10.27 30.78 -51.96
N PRO A 586 9.23 31.26 -51.26
CA PRO A 586 7.97 30.54 -51.07
C PRO A 586 7.15 30.31 -52.35
N PHE A 587 7.37 31.07 -53.42
CA PHE A 587 6.61 30.92 -54.67
C PHE A 587 7.41 30.33 -55.82
N GLN A 588 8.66 29.92 -55.57
CA GLN A 588 9.52 29.30 -56.57
C GLN A 588 9.50 27.78 -56.44
N THR A 589 9.58 27.08 -57.56
CA THR A 589 9.93 25.66 -57.56
C THR A 589 11.41 25.52 -57.25
N ASP A 590 11.74 24.74 -56.23
CA ASP A 590 13.12 24.36 -55.94
C ASP A 590 13.28 22.84 -56.02
N SER A 591 14.50 22.37 -56.26
CA SER A 591 14.83 20.95 -56.23
C SER A 591 15.30 20.58 -54.82
N TRP A 592 14.41 19.95 -54.06
CA TRP A 592 14.73 19.36 -52.78
C TRP A 592 15.17 17.89 -52.99
N ASP A 593 16.48 17.65 -52.87
CA ASP A 593 17.23 16.38 -53.05
C ASP A 593 17.05 15.63 -54.40
N GLU A 594 18.09 14.94 -54.88
CA GLU A 594 18.05 14.20 -56.15
C GLU A 594 17.18 12.92 -56.08
N ASP A 595 16.90 12.40 -54.88
CA ASP A 595 16.20 11.12 -54.68
C ASP A 595 14.66 11.22 -54.64
N TYR A 596 14.09 12.37 -54.25
CA TYR A 596 12.64 12.49 -54.00
C TYR A 596 11.82 13.15 -55.14
N GLU A 597 12.47 13.72 -56.16
CA GLU A 597 11.85 14.60 -57.18
C GLU A 597 11.17 15.85 -56.59
N PHE A 598 11.05 16.92 -57.39
CA PHE A 598 10.63 18.28 -56.99
C PHE A 598 9.50 18.35 -55.95
N VAL A 599 9.82 18.81 -54.74
CA VAL A 599 8.83 19.34 -53.78
C VAL A 599 8.58 20.80 -54.13
N GLY A 600 7.35 21.14 -54.51
CA GLY A 600 6.96 22.53 -54.77
C GLY A 600 6.68 23.25 -53.46
N ASN A 601 7.09 24.52 -53.36
CA ASN A 601 6.58 25.43 -52.33
C ASN A 601 5.12 25.81 -52.70
N PHE A 602 4.78 27.09 -52.68
CA PHE A 602 3.48 27.63 -53.06
C PHE A 602 3.43 28.03 -54.55
N GLU A 603 4.06 27.23 -55.42
CA GLU A 603 4.10 27.51 -56.86
C GLU A 603 2.67 27.56 -57.44
N GLY A 604 2.33 28.63 -58.16
CA GLY A 604 1.01 28.81 -58.76
C GLY A 604 -0.05 29.40 -57.84
N VAL A 605 0.24 29.57 -56.54
CA VAL A 605 -0.66 30.25 -55.59
C VAL A 605 -0.98 31.66 -56.03
N LYS A 606 0.00 32.41 -56.56
CA LYS A 606 -0.26 33.78 -57.08
C LYS A 606 -1.31 33.80 -58.20
N THR A 607 -1.27 32.83 -59.12
CA THR A 607 -2.27 32.72 -60.20
C THR A 607 -3.62 32.22 -59.68
N LYS A 608 -3.60 31.30 -58.71
CA LYS A 608 -4.81 30.70 -58.13
C LYS A 608 -5.56 31.68 -57.23
N ALA A 609 -4.85 32.44 -56.40
CA ALA A 609 -5.41 33.49 -55.56
C ALA A 609 -6.22 34.49 -56.39
N VAL A 610 -5.69 34.93 -57.54
CA VAL A 610 -6.41 35.83 -58.45
C VAL A 610 -7.64 35.15 -59.08
N SER A 611 -7.53 33.90 -59.55
CA SER A 611 -8.68 33.21 -60.14
C SER A 611 -9.79 32.96 -59.12
N GLU A 612 -9.46 32.50 -57.92
CA GLU A 612 -10.46 32.19 -56.89
C GLU A 612 -11.07 33.48 -56.31
N THR A 613 -10.26 34.54 -56.13
CA THR A 613 -10.76 35.86 -55.69
C THR A 613 -11.86 36.36 -56.62
N PHE A 614 -11.68 36.27 -57.94
CA PHE A 614 -12.62 36.81 -58.92
C PHE A 614 -13.50 35.74 -59.62
N ASN A 615 -13.45 34.49 -59.13
CA ASN A 615 -14.14 33.33 -59.70
C ASN A 615 -13.94 33.18 -61.24
N LEU A 616 -12.67 33.08 -61.67
CA LEU A 616 -12.24 33.01 -63.07
C LEU A 616 -11.82 31.59 -63.47
N ASP A 617 -12.14 31.17 -64.70
CA ASP A 617 -11.76 29.86 -65.24
C ASP A 617 -10.32 29.84 -65.78
N SER A 618 -9.75 31.02 -66.07
CA SER A 618 -8.44 31.17 -66.68
C SER A 618 -7.27 30.92 -65.72
N THR A 619 -6.25 30.19 -66.20
CA THR A 619 -5.07 29.79 -65.41
C THR A 619 -3.81 30.64 -65.64
N THR A 620 -3.91 31.72 -66.42
CA THR A 620 -2.79 32.64 -66.67
C THR A 620 -3.27 34.08 -66.52
N PHE A 621 -2.44 34.96 -65.97
CA PHE A 621 -2.81 36.36 -65.73
C PHE A 621 -3.37 37.06 -66.99
N HIS A 622 -2.72 36.93 -68.15
CA HIS A 622 -3.24 37.50 -69.41
C HIS A 622 -4.56 36.91 -69.91
N ALA A 623 -4.91 35.69 -69.49
CA ALA A 623 -6.23 35.12 -69.79
C ALA A 623 -7.27 35.61 -68.77
N GLN A 624 -6.89 35.71 -67.50
CA GLN A 624 -7.70 36.25 -66.41
C GLN A 624 -8.08 37.72 -66.65
N GLU A 625 -7.12 38.58 -67.01
CA GLU A 625 -7.35 39.98 -67.42
C GLU A 625 -8.45 40.06 -68.48
N ARG A 626 -8.27 39.34 -69.59
CA ARG A 626 -9.22 39.32 -70.72
C ARG A 626 -10.56 38.66 -70.41
N GLU A 627 -10.62 37.82 -69.39
CA GLU A 627 -11.85 37.19 -68.94
C GLU A 627 -12.69 38.21 -68.16
N LEU A 628 -12.05 38.93 -67.23
CA LEU A 628 -12.68 39.99 -66.45
C LEU A 628 -13.11 41.18 -67.34
N GLU A 629 -12.26 41.60 -68.29
CA GLU A 629 -12.62 42.62 -69.29
C GLU A 629 -13.88 42.23 -70.05
N ARG A 630 -13.94 40.99 -70.58
CA ARG A 630 -15.10 40.52 -71.35
C ARG A 630 -16.35 40.41 -70.50
N ALA A 631 -16.23 40.01 -69.24
CA ALA A 631 -17.36 39.97 -68.31
C ALA A 631 -17.95 41.38 -68.12
N LEU A 632 -17.10 42.38 -67.86
CA LEU A 632 -17.52 43.77 -67.69
C LEU A 632 -18.07 44.40 -68.98
N GLU A 633 -17.46 44.13 -70.13
CA GLU A 633 -17.98 44.56 -71.43
C GLU A 633 -19.36 43.94 -71.75
N ALA A 634 -19.56 42.67 -71.38
CA ALA A 634 -20.85 41.99 -71.55
C ALA A 634 -21.96 42.61 -70.69
N SER A 635 -21.61 43.19 -69.54
CA SER A 635 -22.51 43.91 -68.63
C SER A 635 -22.72 45.39 -69.01
N SER A 636 -22.34 45.78 -70.24
CA SER A 636 -22.41 47.17 -70.74
C SER A 636 -23.77 47.85 -70.63
N THR A 637 -24.87 47.11 -70.63
CA THR A 637 -26.22 47.68 -70.49
C THR A 637 -26.69 47.81 -69.03
N SER A 638 -25.98 47.21 -68.09
CA SER A 638 -26.36 47.11 -66.67
C SER A 638 -25.65 48.14 -65.79
N ILE A 639 -24.41 48.52 -66.14
CA ILE A 639 -23.56 49.39 -65.32
C ILE A 639 -23.88 50.87 -65.55
N ILE A 640 -24.59 51.50 -64.61
CA ILE A 640 -24.99 52.92 -64.66
C ILE A 640 -24.48 53.71 -63.45
N THR A 641 -24.34 53.08 -62.29
CA THR A 641 -23.88 53.70 -61.04
C THR A 641 -22.65 52.98 -60.48
N GLU A 642 -22.02 53.56 -59.45
CA GLU A 642 -20.89 52.93 -58.75
C GLU A 642 -21.29 51.57 -58.16
N ARG A 643 -22.49 51.48 -57.58
CA ARG A 643 -23.04 50.24 -57.05
C ARG A 643 -23.29 49.20 -58.14
N ASP A 644 -23.80 49.62 -59.30
CA ASP A 644 -24.01 48.69 -60.42
C ASP A 644 -22.68 48.22 -61.02
N PHE A 645 -21.61 49.01 -60.89
CA PHE A 645 -20.26 48.61 -61.29
C PHE A 645 -19.63 47.62 -60.28
N GLU A 646 -19.79 47.89 -58.98
CA GLU A 646 -19.37 46.98 -57.90
C GLU A 646 -20.09 45.63 -57.97
N GLU A 647 -21.41 45.61 -58.23
CA GLU A 647 -22.21 44.39 -58.36
C GLU A 647 -21.79 43.51 -59.55
N GLU A 648 -21.11 44.07 -60.56
CA GLU A 648 -20.70 43.36 -61.78
C GLU A 648 -19.23 42.90 -61.74
N ILE A 649 -18.50 43.22 -60.67
CA ILE A 649 -17.18 42.64 -60.36
C ILE A 649 -17.39 41.57 -59.28
N PRO A 650 -17.56 40.28 -59.65
CA PRO A 650 -17.64 39.22 -58.66
C PRO A 650 -16.29 39.11 -57.95
N TYR A 651 -16.23 39.38 -56.65
CA TYR A 651 -15.03 39.12 -55.85
C TYR A 651 -15.36 38.52 -54.48
N SER A 652 -14.42 37.72 -53.96
CA SER A 652 -14.41 37.22 -52.58
C SER A 652 -13.35 37.96 -51.76
N ALA A 653 -13.70 38.39 -50.54
CA ALA A 653 -12.73 39.04 -49.65
C ALA A 653 -11.72 38.03 -49.09
N ASP A 654 -12.15 36.80 -48.92
CA ASP A 654 -11.49 35.68 -48.26
C ASP A 654 -11.74 34.39 -49.07
N PRO A 655 -11.21 34.28 -50.31
CA PRO A 655 -11.39 33.07 -51.10
C PRO A 655 -10.63 31.90 -50.48
N ASP A 656 -11.31 30.76 -50.40
CA ASP A 656 -10.67 29.49 -50.03
C ASP A 656 -9.79 29.02 -51.20
N ILE A 657 -8.51 28.80 -50.94
CA ILE A 657 -7.57 28.29 -51.93
C ILE A 657 -7.05 26.93 -51.51
N ASP A 658 -7.49 25.90 -52.20
CA ASP A 658 -6.94 24.56 -51.98
C ASP A 658 -5.51 24.50 -52.51
N VAL A 659 -4.52 24.49 -51.63
CA VAL A 659 -3.13 24.33 -52.00
C VAL A 659 -2.65 23.03 -51.40
N SER A 660 -2.20 22.14 -52.27
CA SER A 660 -1.65 20.86 -51.87
C SER A 660 -0.24 20.71 -52.43
N PRO A 661 0.62 19.92 -51.77
CA PRO A 661 1.94 19.61 -52.29
C PRO A 661 1.82 18.93 -53.66
N ARG A 662 2.84 19.15 -54.50
CA ARG A 662 2.87 18.58 -55.85
C ARG A 662 2.82 17.05 -55.88
N ASN A 663 3.34 16.41 -54.83
CA ASN A 663 3.26 14.97 -54.60
C ASN A 663 3.19 14.70 -53.09
N GLU A 664 1.96 14.62 -52.58
CA GLU A 664 1.64 14.40 -51.18
C GLU A 664 2.21 13.08 -50.65
N ASP A 665 1.97 11.96 -51.36
CA ASP A 665 2.46 10.63 -50.96
C ASP A 665 3.98 10.59 -50.75
N LYS A 666 4.75 11.19 -51.67
CA LYS A 666 6.22 11.24 -51.56
C LYS A 666 6.68 12.15 -50.42
N LEU A 667 5.98 13.26 -50.20
CA LEU A 667 6.29 14.19 -49.13
C LEU A 667 6.02 13.55 -47.77
N TYR A 668 4.94 12.78 -47.65
CA TYR A 668 4.64 11.96 -46.48
C TYR A 668 5.72 10.90 -46.22
N GLU A 669 6.10 10.11 -47.23
CA GLU A 669 7.16 9.10 -47.09
C GLU A 669 8.48 9.72 -46.62
N TRP A 670 8.81 10.91 -47.11
CA TRP A 670 9.99 11.64 -46.67
C TRP A 670 9.85 12.18 -45.24
N ALA A 671 8.75 12.84 -44.90
CA ALA A 671 8.51 13.37 -43.56
C ALA A 671 8.53 12.26 -42.51
N LEU A 672 8.00 11.08 -42.85
CA LEU A 672 8.10 9.88 -42.02
C LEU A 672 9.56 9.40 -41.86
N SER A 673 10.37 9.51 -42.91
CA SER A 673 11.81 9.22 -42.83
C SER A 673 12.55 10.21 -41.93
N GLU A 674 12.19 11.50 -41.94
CA GLU A 674 12.75 12.51 -41.03
C GLU A 674 12.34 12.25 -39.57
N LEU A 675 11.07 11.90 -39.35
CA LEU A 675 10.56 11.49 -38.05
C LEU A 675 11.31 10.26 -37.52
N ASN A 676 11.48 9.22 -38.33
CA ASN A 676 12.23 8.01 -37.97
C ASN A 676 13.71 8.32 -37.64
N HIS A 677 14.36 9.17 -38.43
CA HIS A 677 15.73 9.60 -38.14
C HIS A 677 15.82 10.35 -36.80
N THR A 678 14.89 11.26 -36.54
CA THR A 678 14.84 12.07 -35.31
C THR A 678 14.58 11.19 -34.10
N HIS A 679 13.63 10.26 -34.22
CA HIS A 679 13.35 9.26 -33.20
C HIS A 679 14.59 8.43 -32.85
N TYR A 680 15.32 7.93 -33.86
CA TYR A 680 16.57 7.22 -33.65
C TYR A 680 17.65 8.06 -32.94
N GLU A 681 17.80 9.34 -33.32
CA GLU A 681 18.73 10.26 -32.65
C GLU A 681 18.34 10.49 -31.19
N VAL A 682 17.04 10.62 -30.88
CA VAL A 682 16.56 10.74 -29.50
C VAL A 682 16.86 9.50 -28.67
N LEU A 683 16.56 8.30 -29.20
CA LEU A 683 16.83 7.03 -28.52
C LEU A 683 18.34 6.76 -28.26
N THR A 684 19.22 7.42 -29.01
CA THR A 684 20.67 7.21 -28.91
C THR A 684 21.40 8.33 -28.16
N ARG A 685 20.86 9.56 -28.17
CA ARG A 685 21.52 10.73 -27.57
C ARG A 685 20.95 11.14 -26.22
N VAL A 686 19.65 10.93 -25.98
CA VAL A 686 19.03 11.30 -24.70
C VAL A 686 19.54 10.37 -23.60
N LYS A 687 20.09 10.97 -22.54
CA LYS A 687 20.56 10.20 -21.38
C LYS A 687 19.37 9.89 -20.47
N PRO A 688 19.36 8.72 -19.81
CA PRO A 688 18.38 8.44 -18.78
C PRO A 688 18.55 9.41 -17.60
N HIS A 689 17.45 9.71 -16.92
CA HIS A 689 17.47 10.44 -15.67
C HIS A 689 17.70 9.46 -14.51
N ARG A 690 18.61 9.78 -13.59
CA ARG A 690 18.88 8.96 -12.40
C ARG A 690 18.10 9.50 -11.22
N THR A 691 17.38 8.62 -10.54
CA THR A 691 16.64 8.90 -9.31
C THR A 691 16.75 7.70 -8.37
N ASP A 692 16.66 7.95 -7.07
CA ASP A 692 16.37 6.90 -6.09
C ASP A 692 15.02 6.23 -6.41
N LEU A 693 14.95 4.91 -6.23
CA LEU A 693 13.76 4.11 -6.47
C LEU A 693 12.58 4.50 -5.55
N TRP A 694 12.85 4.84 -4.29
CA TRP A 694 11.82 5.24 -3.34
C TRP A 694 11.12 6.54 -3.75
N ASN A 695 11.80 7.43 -4.49
CA ASN A 695 11.15 8.64 -5.02
C ASN A 695 9.97 8.31 -5.96
N MET A 696 9.85 7.10 -6.50
CA MET A 696 8.71 6.65 -7.30
C MET A 696 7.46 6.30 -6.48
N VAL A 697 7.59 6.15 -5.16
CA VAL A 697 6.48 5.81 -4.25
C VAL A 697 6.27 6.84 -3.14
N GLU A 698 7.28 7.65 -2.84
CA GLU A 698 7.27 8.64 -1.75
C GLU A 698 7.11 10.10 -2.21
N ARG A 699 7.40 10.40 -3.49
CA ARG A 699 7.54 11.79 -3.98
C ARG A 699 6.76 12.06 -5.26
N PRO A 700 6.54 13.35 -5.61
CA PRO A 700 6.04 13.72 -6.93
C PRO A 700 6.90 13.11 -8.04
N SER A 701 6.26 12.75 -9.14
CA SER A 701 6.79 11.86 -10.16
C SER A 701 8.19 12.25 -10.63
N PRO A 702 9.20 11.37 -10.45
CA PRO A 702 10.54 11.63 -10.95
C PRO A 702 10.60 11.61 -12.48
N LEU A 703 9.55 11.11 -13.16
CA LEU A 703 9.41 11.09 -14.61
C LEU A 703 9.51 12.48 -15.24
N ARG A 704 9.00 13.53 -14.57
CA ARG A 704 9.09 14.92 -15.05
C ARG A 704 10.53 15.36 -15.29
N ASN A 705 11.48 14.82 -14.53
CA ASN A 705 12.88 15.22 -14.66
C ASN A 705 13.54 14.66 -15.94
N ALA A 706 12.95 13.63 -16.56
CA ALA A 706 13.41 13.13 -17.86
C ALA A 706 13.19 14.16 -18.98
N GLU A 707 12.21 15.05 -18.84
CA GLU A 707 11.92 16.13 -19.80
C GLU A 707 13.12 17.03 -20.04
N SER A 708 13.89 17.35 -18.98
CA SER A 708 15.08 18.19 -19.11
C SER A 708 16.14 17.57 -20.02
N ASN A 709 16.33 16.25 -19.95
CA ASN A 709 17.31 15.55 -20.77
C ASN A 709 16.89 15.51 -22.25
N VAL A 710 15.57 15.51 -22.52
CA VAL A 710 15.00 15.58 -23.87
C VAL A 710 15.15 17.01 -24.42
N ARG A 711 14.85 18.04 -23.62
CA ARG A 711 15.03 19.46 -23.99
C ARG A 711 16.47 19.81 -24.37
N ASP A 712 17.45 19.14 -23.77
CA ASP A 712 18.87 19.36 -24.07
C ASP A 712 19.25 19.02 -25.52
N VAL A 713 18.50 18.13 -26.20
CA VAL A 713 18.77 17.75 -27.60
C VAL A 713 17.77 18.33 -28.60
N GLU A 714 16.60 18.79 -28.14
CA GLU A 714 15.50 19.31 -28.98
C GLU A 714 15.99 20.37 -29.97
N LEU A 715 16.54 21.48 -29.48
CA LEU A 715 16.87 22.63 -30.33
C LEU A 715 17.89 22.27 -31.43
N GLU A 716 18.86 21.41 -31.11
CA GLU A 716 19.84 20.95 -32.10
C GLU A 716 19.18 20.05 -33.16
N LEU A 717 18.35 19.10 -32.74
CA LEU A 717 17.74 18.10 -33.62
C LEU A 717 16.62 18.70 -34.49
N VAL A 718 15.78 19.57 -33.93
CA VAL A 718 14.70 20.26 -34.66
C VAL A 718 15.27 21.03 -35.86
N TYR A 719 16.30 21.83 -35.64
CA TYR A 719 16.88 22.69 -36.69
C TYR A 719 18.07 22.07 -37.43
N GLN A 720 18.40 20.79 -37.19
CA GLN A 720 19.51 20.13 -37.88
C GLN A 720 19.27 20.06 -39.40
N ASN A 721 20.24 20.54 -40.17
CA ASN A 721 20.14 20.64 -41.63
C ASN A 721 18.94 21.49 -42.12
N THR A 722 18.55 22.50 -41.34
CA THR A 722 17.59 23.52 -41.75
C THR A 722 18.30 24.86 -41.94
N SER A 723 17.82 25.65 -42.89
CA SER A 723 18.36 26.99 -43.18
C SER A 723 17.72 28.06 -42.27
N GLU A 724 18.37 29.22 -42.15
CA GLU A 724 17.81 30.42 -41.50
C GLU A 724 18.02 31.63 -42.42
N PRO A 725 16.98 32.15 -43.10
CA PRO A 725 15.59 31.67 -43.19
C PRO A 725 15.45 30.28 -43.84
N TYR A 726 14.29 29.62 -43.72
CA TYR A 726 14.05 28.32 -44.37
C TYR A 726 14.17 28.45 -45.90
N ALA A 727 14.90 27.54 -46.53
CA ALA A 727 15.11 27.61 -47.96
C ALA A 727 13.81 27.36 -48.76
N ASN A 728 12.97 26.45 -48.27
CA ASN A 728 11.74 25.98 -48.91
C ASN A 728 10.76 25.40 -47.87
N THR A 729 9.55 25.04 -48.30
CA THR A 729 8.51 24.46 -47.43
C THR A 729 8.93 23.11 -46.85
N ALA A 730 9.79 22.34 -47.52
CA ALA A 730 10.32 21.10 -46.95
C ALA A 730 11.25 21.37 -45.75
N ASP A 731 12.13 22.37 -45.80
CA ASP A 731 12.97 22.76 -44.66
C ASP A 731 12.11 23.18 -43.45
N LEU A 732 10.97 23.85 -43.69
CA LEU A 732 9.98 24.18 -42.66
C LEU A 732 9.34 22.90 -42.09
N LEU A 733 8.77 22.05 -42.95
CA LEU A 733 8.11 20.80 -42.55
C LEU A 733 9.07 19.86 -41.81
N ARG A 734 10.35 19.81 -42.18
CA ARG A 734 11.38 19.06 -41.44
C ARG A 734 11.48 19.57 -40.00
N ALA A 735 11.56 20.88 -39.82
CA ALA A 735 11.63 21.46 -38.48
C ALA A 735 10.34 21.16 -37.72
N GLU A 736 9.18 21.32 -38.36
CA GLU A 736 7.87 21.16 -37.72
C GLU A 736 7.60 19.72 -37.29
N VAL A 737 7.79 18.74 -38.18
CA VAL A 737 7.65 17.31 -37.85
C VAL A 737 8.53 16.93 -36.67
N ARG A 738 9.74 17.47 -36.60
CA ARG A 738 10.64 17.23 -35.46
C ARG A 738 10.17 17.94 -34.19
N LYS A 739 9.67 19.17 -34.31
CA LYS A 739 9.15 19.95 -33.18
C LYS A 739 7.94 19.25 -32.56
N GLN A 740 6.97 18.86 -33.38
CA GLN A 740 5.78 18.12 -32.93
C GLN A 740 6.14 16.77 -32.29
N TYR A 741 7.19 16.09 -32.78
CA TYR A 741 7.69 14.88 -32.12
C TYR A 741 8.16 15.12 -30.67
N PHE A 742 8.86 16.23 -30.43
CA PHE A 742 9.29 16.62 -29.08
C PHE A 742 8.10 17.06 -28.22
N GLU A 743 7.18 17.86 -28.75
CA GLU A 743 5.97 18.26 -28.02
C GLU A 743 5.14 17.04 -27.59
N ASN A 744 4.89 16.09 -28.51
CA ASN A 744 4.22 14.83 -28.19
C ASN A 744 4.97 14.02 -27.12
N THR A 745 6.30 14.02 -27.15
CA THR A 745 7.11 13.36 -26.12
C THR A 745 6.96 14.03 -24.75
N TYR A 746 6.96 15.36 -24.68
CA TYR A 746 6.73 16.13 -23.45
C TYR A 746 5.34 15.92 -22.89
N ASP A 747 4.35 15.97 -23.77
CA ASP A 747 2.95 15.72 -23.45
C ASP A 747 2.76 14.33 -22.85
N ASN A 748 3.39 13.32 -23.45
CA ASN A 748 3.38 11.96 -22.92
C ASN A 748 4.06 11.91 -21.54
N ILE A 749 5.25 12.50 -21.35
CA ILE A 749 5.93 12.55 -20.03
C ILE A 749 5.03 13.20 -18.97
N ASP A 750 4.44 14.35 -19.25
CA ASP A 750 3.61 15.09 -18.29
C ASP A 750 2.32 14.33 -17.96
N LYS A 751 1.68 13.71 -18.95
CA LYS A 751 0.49 12.87 -18.75
C LYS A 751 0.79 11.70 -17.80
N VAL A 752 1.90 10.98 -17.98
CA VAL A 752 2.31 9.87 -17.07
C VAL A 752 2.62 10.41 -15.69
N SER A 753 3.33 11.53 -15.63
CA SER A 753 3.76 12.13 -14.37
C SER A 753 2.58 12.59 -13.53
N ARG A 754 1.58 13.24 -14.15
CA ARG A 754 0.35 13.65 -13.47
C ARG A 754 -0.42 12.44 -12.96
N TRP A 755 -0.49 11.38 -13.77
CA TRP A 755 -1.18 10.18 -13.32
C TRP A 755 -0.45 9.49 -12.18
N HIS A 756 0.88 9.42 -12.23
CA HIS A 756 1.68 8.95 -11.11
C HIS A 756 1.37 9.71 -9.82
N ASP A 757 1.39 11.04 -9.86
CA ASP A 757 1.08 11.89 -8.71
C ASP A 757 -0.33 11.58 -8.15
N THR A 758 -1.32 11.39 -9.02
CA THR A 758 -2.69 11.02 -8.62
C THR A 758 -2.76 9.61 -8.04
N THR A 759 -2.13 8.62 -8.70
CA THR A 759 -2.10 7.22 -8.26
C THR A 759 -1.42 7.08 -6.91
N LEU A 760 -0.35 7.82 -6.60
CA LEU A 760 0.25 7.78 -5.25
C LEU A 760 -0.74 8.26 -4.19
N GLY A 761 -1.46 9.35 -4.46
CA GLY A 761 -2.51 9.85 -3.58
C GLY A 761 -3.64 8.84 -3.37
N GLU A 762 -4.19 8.27 -4.45
CA GLU A 762 -5.28 7.30 -4.37
C GLU A 762 -4.83 5.95 -3.79
N SER A 763 -3.67 5.43 -4.17
CA SER A 763 -3.15 4.14 -3.69
C SER A 763 -2.81 4.18 -2.21
N SER A 764 -2.45 5.34 -1.67
CA SER A 764 -2.24 5.51 -0.23
C SER A 764 -3.52 5.19 0.56
N SER A 765 -4.69 5.52 0.00
CA SER A 765 -5.99 5.17 0.58
C SER A 765 -6.31 3.68 0.44
N ILE A 766 -5.98 3.05 -0.69
CA ILE A 766 -6.14 1.60 -0.88
C ILE A 766 -5.31 0.82 0.15
N LEU A 767 -4.05 1.21 0.35
CA LEU A 767 -3.20 0.59 1.37
C LEU A 767 -3.68 0.88 2.79
N ASN A 768 -4.14 2.10 3.04
CA ASN A 768 -4.72 2.44 4.34
C ASN A 768 -5.89 1.50 4.66
N ASP A 769 -6.78 1.26 3.70
CA ASP A 769 -7.93 0.38 3.89
C ASP A 769 -7.53 -1.11 4.01
N LEU A 770 -6.59 -1.58 3.17
CA LEU A 770 -6.04 -2.94 3.24
C LEU A 770 -5.35 -3.21 4.60
N LEU A 771 -4.70 -2.18 5.15
CA LEU A 771 -4.00 -2.25 6.44
C LEU A 771 -4.87 -1.80 7.63
N GLY A 772 -6.18 -1.60 7.43
CA GLY A 772 -7.14 -1.26 8.49
C GLY A 772 -6.93 0.11 9.15
N GLY A 773 -6.28 1.06 8.46
CA GLY A 773 -5.98 2.41 8.95
C GLY A 773 -4.88 2.47 10.02
N LEU A 774 -4.23 1.34 10.29
CA LEU A 774 -3.34 1.11 11.42
C LEU A 774 -1.94 1.73 11.24
N LEU A 775 -1.53 1.83 9.98
CA LEU A 775 -0.27 2.38 9.53
C LEU A 775 -0.63 3.64 8.76
N ASP A 776 -0.48 4.81 9.38
CA ASP A 776 -0.86 6.11 8.78
C ASP A 776 -0.13 6.31 7.44
N THR A 777 -0.77 5.91 6.33
CA THR A 777 -0.26 6.08 4.97
C THR A 777 -0.75 7.37 4.33
N SER A 778 -1.40 8.26 5.09
CA SER A 778 -2.14 9.40 4.53
C SER A 778 -1.33 10.40 3.70
N ASN A 779 0.01 10.36 3.79
CA ASN A 779 0.91 11.26 3.08
C ASN A 779 1.93 10.55 2.17
N ASP A 780 2.13 9.25 2.33
CA ASP A 780 3.12 8.45 1.60
C ASP A 780 2.68 6.98 1.62
N LEU A 781 2.80 6.33 0.46
CA LEU A 781 2.36 4.98 0.21
C LEU A 781 3.07 3.94 1.09
N LEU A 782 4.36 4.13 1.38
CA LEU A 782 5.16 3.17 2.16
C LEU A 782 5.66 3.73 3.49
N GLY A 783 5.49 5.02 3.75
CA GLY A 783 5.93 5.65 5.00
C GLY A 783 5.37 4.97 6.26
N GLY A 784 4.07 4.69 6.32
CA GLY A 784 3.45 4.02 7.47
C GLY A 784 3.97 2.59 7.70
N PRO A 785 3.95 1.71 6.68
CA PRO A 785 4.54 0.39 6.76
C PRO A 785 6.04 0.36 7.10
N MET A 786 6.85 1.25 6.50
CA MET A 786 8.30 1.36 6.81
C MET A 786 8.53 1.84 8.25
N ASP A 787 7.80 2.87 8.71
CA ASP A 787 7.86 3.35 10.10
C ASP A 787 7.52 2.24 11.11
N PHE A 788 6.62 1.32 10.74
CA PHE A 788 6.30 0.16 11.55
C PHE A 788 7.44 -0.84 11.60
N VAL A 789 8.04 -1.17 10.44
CA VAL A 789 9.19 -2.07 10.36
C VAL A 789 10.35 -1.51 11.17
N ASP A 790 10.73 -0.24 10.94
CA ASP A 790 11.83 0.42 11.65
C ASP A 790 11.64 0.36 13.16
N ARG A 791 10.45 0.73 13.65
CA ARG A 791 10.13 0.73 15.08
C ARG A 791 10.12 -0.66 15.70
N MET A 792 9.72 -1.68 14.95
CA MET A 792 9.65 -3.05 15.48
C MET A 792 10.99 -3.78 15.39
N MET A 793 11.80 -3.47 14.40
CA MET A 793 13.09 -4.10 14.14
C MET A 793 14.18 -3.55 15.05
N ASP A 794 14.13 -2.25 15.36
CA ASP A 794 15.10 -1.62 16.24
C ASP A 794 14.70 -1.76 17.73
N PRO A 795 15.46 -2.51 18.54
CA PRO A 795 15.16 -2.69 19.96
C PRO A 795 15.25 -1.40 20.78
N GLU A 796 15.93 -0.35 20.31
CA GLU A 796 15.99 0.95 21.02
C GLU A 796 14.72 1.79 20.81
N THR A 797 14.04 1.64 19.67
CA THR A 797 12.84 2.41 19.31
C THR A 797 11.54 1.62 19.47
N ARG A 798 11.64 0.29 19.61
CA ARG A 798 10.52 -0.56 20.00
C ARG A 798 9.92 -0.05 21.30
N PRO A 799 8.58 0.07 21.42
CA PRO A 799 7.95 0.57 22.64
C PRO A 799 8.43 -0.20 23.87
N GLU A 800 9.17 0.49 24.75
CA GLU A 800 9.56 -0.02 26.06
C GLU A 800 8.32 -0.04 26.95
N GLU A 801 7.61 -1.15 27.03
CA GLU A 801 6.72 -1.39 28.16
C GLU A 801 7.13 -2.67 28.88
N THR A 802 7.86 -2.46 29.97
CA THR A 802 8.26 -3.44 30.98
C THR A 802 8.91 -4.70 30.40
N GLN A 803 10.24 -4.67 30.20
CA GLN A 803 11.02 -5.89 30.49
C GLN A 803 10.47 -6.47 31.77
N GLY A 804 10.30 -7.79 31.84
CA GLY A 804 9.63 -8.51 32.93
C GLY A 804 10.17 -8.31 34.36
N SER A 805 10.85 -7.22 34.69
CA SER A 805 11.12 -6.70 36.04
C SER A 805 9.83 -6.64 36.86
N LEU A 806 9.69 -7.59 37.78
CA LEU A 806 8.55 -7.68 38.69
C LEU A 806 8.48 -6.52 39.67
N GLU A 807 7.26 -6.11 39.98
CA GLU A 807 6.97 -5.44 41.25
C GLU A 807 7.30 -6.40 42.41
N SER A 808 8.24 -6.00 43.26
CA SER A 808 8.58 -6.71 44.48
C SER A 808 7.34 -6.92 45.35
N SER A 809 7.13 -8.15 45.84
CA SER A 809 6.10 -8.44 46.84
C SER A 809 6.66 -8.21 48.24
N PRO A 810 5.83 -7.86 49.25
CA PRO A 810 6.26 -7.84 50.65
C PRO A 810 6.78 -9.19 51.17
N LEU A 811 6.45 -10.30 50.47
CA LEU A 811 6.79 -11.66 50.86
C LEU A 811 7.73 -12.41 49.88
N MET A 812 8.03 -11.84 48.71
CA MET A 812 9.01 -12.34 47.75
C MET A 812 9.84 -11.17 47.18
N GLU A 813 11.15 -11.21 47.39
CA GLU A 813 12.11 -10.27 46.80
C GLU A 813 12.86 -10.98 45.66
N ASP A 814 12.93 -10.37 44.48
CA ASP A 814 13.71 -10.82 43.31
C ASP A 814 13.39 -12.26 42.80
N VAL A 815 12.23 -12.44 42.15
CA VAL A 815 11.87 -13.70 41.47
C VAL A 815 12.45 -13.74 40.05
N ASN A 816 13.21 -14.79 39.73
CA ASN A 816 13.74 -15.03 38.39
C ASN A 816 12.87 -16.05 37.66
N TYR A 817 12.59 -15.79 36.37
CA TYR A 817 11.89 -16.73 35.50
C TYR A 817 12.86 -17.48 34.58
N GLN A 818 12.49 -18.70 34.24
CA GLN A 818 13.11 -19.47 33.17
C GLN A 818 11.99 -20.10 32.34
N VAL A 819 12.07 -19.96 31.03
CA VAL A 819 11.14 -20.57 30.07
C VAL A 819 11.82 -21.79 29.48
N GLU A 820 11.11 -22.93 29.45
CA GLU A 820 11.55 -24.14 28.76
C GLU A 820 10.40 -24.66 27.88
N ALA A 821 10.59 -24.61 26.57
CA ALA A 821 9.59 -25.06 25.60
C ALA A 821 10.04 -26.35 24.92
N SER A 822 9.10 -27.23 24.60
CA SER A 822 9.37 -28.50 23.93
C SER A 822 8.36 -28.77 22.80
N PRO A 823 8.83 -28.82 21.54
CA PRO A 823 10.20 -28.52 21.11
C PRO A 823 10.53 -27.03 21.31
N THR A 824 11.81 -26.71 21.52
CA THR A 824 12.26 -25.31 21.64
C THR A 824 11.96 -24.52 20.35
N TYR A 825 12.15 -25.17 19.20
CA TYR A 825 11.88 -24.62 17.88
C TYR A 825 10.73 -25.40 17.23
N LEU A 826 9.71 -24.68 16.80
CA LEU A 826 8.51 -25.23 16.21
C LEU A 826 8.72 -25.42 14.71
N THR A 827 8.90 -26.67 14.27
CA THR A 827 9.12 -27.03 12.87
C THR A 827 7.81 -27.30 12.12
N LEU A 828 7.83 -27.10 10.80
CA LEU A 828 6.78 -27.48 9.86
C LEU A 828 6.74 -28.98 9.57
N GLU A 829 7.77 -29.73 9.95
CA GLU A 829 7.82 -31.18 9.79
C GLU A 829 7.14 -31.91 10.97
N PRO A 830 6.45 -33.03 10.73
CA PRO A 830 5.92 -33.85 11.81
C PRO A 830 7.03 -34.40 12.71
N VAL A 831 6.84 -34.29 14.02
CA VAL A 831 7.77 -34.85 15.03
C VAL A 831 7.19 -36.10 15.66
N ASN A 832 8.06 -37.01 16.12
CA ASN A 832 7.66 -38.22 16.81
C ASN A 832 7.96 -38.18 18.31
N ARG A 833 7.37 -39.12 19.07
CA ARG A 833 7.55 -39.20 20.52
C ARG A 833 8.96 -39.64 20.96
N THR A 834 9.76 -40.18 20.04
CA THR A 834 11.18 -40.44 20.29
C THR A 834 11.98 -39.14 20.32
N ASP A 835 11.61 -38.19 19.47
CA ASP A 835 12.25 -36.88 19.35
C ASP A 835 11.68 -35.86 20.36
N VAL A 836 10.35 -35.83 20.53
CA VAL A 836 9.63 -34.97 21.49
C VAL A 836 8.64 -35.80 22.31
N PRO A 837 9.02 -36.28 23.52
CA PRO A 837 8.21 -37.22 24.31
C PRO A 837 6.80 -36.75 24.70
N ALA A 838 6.60 -35.42 24.76
CA ALA A 838 5.35 -34.77 25.14
C ALA A 838 4.28 -34.76 24.04
N VAL A 839 4.62 -35.14 22.80
CA VAL A 839 3.69 -35.15 21.67
C VAL A 839 2.54 -36.13 21.90
N ARG A 840 1.31 -35.69 21.59
CA ARG A 840 0.08 -36.48 21.72
C ARG A 840 0.15 -37.75 20.84
N PRO A 841 -0.31 -38.92 21.33
CA PRO A 841 -0.40 -40.12 20.52
C PRO A 841 -1.50 -40.01 19.46
N ASP A 842 -1.36 -40.74 18.36
CA ASP A 842 -2.36 -40.79 17.29
C ASP A 842 -3.71 -41.32 17.82
N GLY A 843 -4.81 -40.62 17.52
CA GLY A 843 -6.17 -41.01 17.92
C GLY A 843 -6.60 -40.72 19.37
N GLY A 844 -5.85 -39.92 20.14
CA GLY A 844 -6.29 -39.41 21.45
C GLY A 844 -6.43 -40.44 22.59
N GLU A 845 -6.20 -41.72 22.32
CA GLU A 845 -6.14 -42.78 23.33
C GLU A 845 -4.69 -43.07 23.75
N THR A 846 -4.48 -43.50 25.00
CA THR A 846 -3.18 -43.95 25.50
C THR A 846 -2.68 -45.17 24.71
N LEU A 847 -1.89 -44.96 23.64
CA LEU A 847 -1.36 -46.04 22.82
C LEU A 847 -0.11 -46.69 23.40
N SER A 848 0.00 -47.99 23.16
CA SER A 848 1.12 -48.87 23.50
C SER A 848 2.42 -48.50 22.76
N ILE A 849 3.55 -48.80 23.39
CA ILE A 849 4.95 -48.56 22.92
C ILE A 849 5.22 -49.00 21.46
N ASP A 850 4.40 -49.91 20.92
CA ASP A 850 4.57 -50.48 19.57
C ASP A 850 4.16 -49.53 18.42
N ASP A 851 3.47 -48.41 18.67
CA ASP A 851 3.02 -47.43 17.65
C ASP A 851 3.78 -46.08 17.71
N SER A 852 4.93 -46.03 18.39
CA SER A 852 5.72 -44.80 18.64
C SER A 852 6.28 -44.08 17.38
N ASN A 853 6.18 -44.70 16.20
CA ASN A 853 6.67 -44.15 14.93
C ASN A 853 5.56 -43.60 14.01
N SER A 854 4.27 -43.67 14.39
CA SER A 854 3.15 -43.18 13.56
C SER A 854 2.51 -41.93 14.16
N THR A 855 3.32 -40.94 14.53
CA THR A 855 2.79 -39.67 15.02
C THR A 855 2.42 -38.74 13.88
N GLU A 856 1.24 -38.13 13.96
CA GLU A 856 0.70 -37.18 12.98
C GLU A 856 0.70 -35.74 13.52
N HIS A 857 1.67 -35.36 14.37
CA HIS A 857 1.72 -34.03 14.98
C HIS A 857 2.88 -33.21 14.45
N ALA A 858 2.58 -32.03 13.93
CA ALA A 858 3.55 -30.99 13.56
C ALA A 858 3.45 -29.82 14.56
N PRO A 859 4.57 -29.37 15.15
CA PRO A 859 4.56 -28.25 16.10
C PRO A 859 4.12 -26.92 15.46
N MET A 860 4.33 -26.76 14.15
CA MET A 860 3.85 -25.63 13.36
C MET A 860 3.28 -26.09 12.00
N GLY A 861 2.31 -25.35 11.50
CA GLY A 861 1.89 -25.33 10.10
C GLY A 861 1.98 -23.90 9.57
N ALA A 862 2.46 -23.75 8.34
CA ALA A 862 2.47 -22.50 7.62
C ALA A 862 1.77 -22.68 6.27
N GLY A 863 0.98 -21.69 5.91
CA GLY A 863 0.26 -21.60 4.65
C GLY A 863 0.54 -20.26 4.02
N TYR A 864 0.64 -20.27 2.71
CA TYR A 864 0.82 -19.08 1.90
C TYR A 864 -0.27 -19.02 0.84
N PHE A 865 -0.79 -17.82 0.56
CA PHE A 865 -1.77 -17.57 -0.50
C PHE A 865 -1.50 -16.24 -1.21
N ASP A 866 -1.36 -16.29 -2.53
CA ASP A 866 -1.25 -15.10 -3.39
C ASP A 866 -2.65 -14.58 -3.75
N GLY A 867 -3.10 -13.58 -2.97
CA GLY A 867 -4.45 -13.04 -3.04
C GLY A 867 -4.72 -12.22 -4.30
N ILE A 868 -3.72 -11.51 -4.82
CA ILE A 868 -3.86 -10.72 -6.06
C ILE A 868 -3.53 -11.57 -7.29
N GLY A 869 -2.63 -12.54 -7.15
CA GLY A 869 -2.20 -13.44 -8.21
C GLY A 869 -1.15 -12.80 -9.09
N TYR A 870 -0.11 -13.54 -9.45
CA TYR A 870 0.84 -13.08 -10.45
C TYR A 870 0.17 -12.79 -11.82
N PRO A 871 0.58 -11.73 -12.55
CA PRO A 871 1.68 -10.82 -12.25
C PRO A 871 1.32 -9.62 -11.37
N GLY A 872 0.28 -9.63 -10.54
CA GLY A 872 -0.07 -8.52 -9.66
C GLY A 872 -1.02 -7.49 -10.26
N PHE A 873 -1.55 -6.62 -9.40
CA PHE A 873 -2.53 -5.59 -9.77
C PHE A 873 -1.81 -4.31 -10.24
N PRO A 874 -1.95 -3.88 -11.50
CA PRO A 874 -1.31 -2.66 -11.96
C PRO A 874 -2.05 -1.43 -11.39
N LEU A 875 -1.38 -0.65 -10.54
CA LEU A 875 -1.90 0.60 -9.98
C LEU A 875 -1.79 1.77 -10.97
N MET A 876 -0.77 1.72 -11.84
CA MET A 876 -0.55 2.72 -12.90
C MET A 876 -0.50 2.06 -14.29
N PRO A 877 -1.63 1.54 -14.80
CA PRO A 877 -1.72 0.83 -16.08
C PRO A 877 -1.66 1.73 -17.34
N TRP A 878 -0.51 2.28 -17.73
CA TRP A 878 -0.39 3.03 -18.99
C TRP A 878 -0.81 2.16 -20.19
N PRO A 879 -1.33 2.70 -21.31
CA PRO A 879 -1.69 1.86 -22.45
C PRO A 879 -0.58 0.85 -22.78
N SER A 880 -0.95 -0.43 -22.65
CA SER A 880 -0.06 -1.59 -22.80
C SER A 880 1.13 -1.78 -21.82
N LEU A 881 1.37 -0.87 -20.87
CA LEU A 881 2.51 -0.90 -19.93
C LEU A 881 2.07 -0.62 -18.47
N PHE A 882 2.88 -0.89 -17.45
CA PHE A 882 2.64 -0.40 -16.09
C PHE A 882 3.92 0.03 -15.38
N TYR A 883 3.79 1.00 -14.47
CA TYR A 883 4.90 1.61 -13.72
C TYR A 883 4.84 1.33 -12.21
N LEU A 884 3.67 0.96 -11.70
CA LEU A 884 3.44 0.64 -10.29
C LEU A 884 2.52 -0.56 -10.20
N GLN A 885 2.89 -1.52 -9.36
CA GLN A 885 2.14 -2.75 -9.13
C GLN A 885 1.90 -2.94 -7.64
N LEU A 886 0.71 -3.46 -7.32
CA LEU A 886 0.33 -3.93 -5.99
C LEU A 886 0.17 -5.45 -6.02
N ASP A 887 0.82 -6.11 -5.08
CA ASP A 887 0.61 -7.51 -4.74
C ASP A 887 0.20 -7.59 -3.27
N ALA A 888 -0.54 -8.63 -2.92
CA ALA A 888 -0.92 -8.88 -1.53
C ALA A 888 -0.89 -10.39 -1.27
N TYR A 889 -0.06 -10.76 -0.29
CA TYR A 889 0.19 -12.14 0.08
C TYR A 889 -0.39 -12.40 1.45
N TYR A 890 -1.14 -13.48 1.59
CA TYR A 890 -1.70 -13.92 2.86
C TYR A 890 -0.84 -15.05 3.40
N VAL A 891 -0.47 -14.95 4.66
CA VAL A 891 0.34 -15.93 5.37
C VAL A 891 -0.43 -16.37 6.60
N GLY A 892 -0.83 -17.64 6.59
CA GLY A 892 -1.47 -18.31 7.69
C GLY A 892 -0.45 -19.12 8.47
N VAL A 893 -0.45 -19.01 9.79
CA VAL A 893 0.42 -19.80 10.66
C VAL A 893 -0.39 -20.35 11.82
N GLN A 894 -0.17 -21.63 12.12
CA GLN A 894 -0.76 -22.26 13.30
C GLN A 894 0.28 -23.13 13.99
N GLY A 895 0.16 -23.29 15.30
CA GLY A 895 1.12 -24.10 16.03
C GLY A 895 0.63 -24.47 17.42
N GLU A 896 1.32 -25.43 18.01
CA GLU A 896 1.08 -25.91 19.36
C GLU A 896 2.40 -26.34 20.01
N TYR A 897 2.64 -25.89 21.23
CA TYR A 897 3.69 -26.43 22.07
C TYR A 897 3.21 -27.75 22.69
N ALA A 898 3.94 -28.85 22.40
CA ALA A 898 3.66 -30.13 23.03
C ALA A 898 3.79 -30.06 24.57
N ARG A 899 4.77 -29.27 25.05
CA ARG A 899 4.92 -28.91 26.47
C ARG A 899 5.58 -27.54 26.60
N PHE A 900 5.02 -26.71 27.46
CA PHE A 900 5.56 -25.39 27.80
C PHE A 900 5.68 -25.24 29.31
N GLU A 901 6.88 -24.91 29.78
CA GLU A 901 7.17 -24.74 31.20
C GLU A 901 7.67 -23.33 31.50
N VAL A 902 7.17 -22.78 32.60
CA VAL A 902 7.72 -21.54 33.17
C VAL A 902 8.06 -21.81 34.62
N ARG A 903 9.34 -21.69 34.95
CA ARG A 903 9.85 -21.85 36.31
C ARG A 903 10.08 -20.49 36.94
N ALA A 904 9.55 -20.28 38.14
CA ALA A 904 9.90 -19.15 39.01
C ALA A 904 10.78 -19.64 40.16
N ALA A 905 11.93 -19.00 40.38
CA ALA A 905 12.81 -19.28 41.51
C ALA A 905 13.03 -18.01 42.36
N ASP A 906 13.03 -18.18 43.68
CA ASP A 906 13.37 -17.15 44.66
C ASP A 906 14.90 -17.10 44.82
N GLY A 907 15.52 -15.96 44.48
CA GLY A 907 16.98 -15.77 44.54
C GLY A 907 17.76 -16.42 43.37
N ASP A 908 18.93 -17.02 43.68
CA ASP A 908 19.83 -17.62 42.67
C ASP A 908 19.09 -18.69 41.83
N PRO A 909 19.13 -18.63 40.49
CA PRO A 909 18.44 -19.56 39.59
C PRO A 909 18.79 -21.05 39.81
N THR A 910 19.85 -21.34 40.56
CA THR A 910 20.25 -22.70 40.95
C THR A 910 19.61 -23.22 42.25
N SER A 911 18.78 -22.41 42.93
CA SER A 911 18.14 -22.80 44.19
C SER A 911 16.95 -23.76 43.98
N ALA A 912 16.83 -24.76 44.87
CA ALA A 912 15.85 -25.85 44.75
C ALA A 912 14.42 -25.46 45.16
N THR A 913 14.20 -24.22 45.60
CA THR A 913 12.90 -23.68 46.01
C THR A 913 12.34 -22.81 44.89
N GLY A 914 11.68 -23.45 43.92
CA GLY A 914 11.00 -22.78 42.81
C GLY A 914 9.72 -23.51 42.43
N LEU A 915 8.77 -22.79 41.82
CA LEU A 915 7.51 -23.33 41.31
C LEU A 915 7.61 -23.44 39.79
N THR A 916 7.22 -24.58 39.22
CA THR A 916 7.15 -24.77 37.77
C THR A 916 5.68 -24.85 37.35
N TYR A 917 5.27 -23.96 36.47
CA TYR A 917 3.97 -23.99 35.80
C TYR A 917 4.11 -24.72 34.47
N VAL A 918 3.28 -25.75 34.23
CA VAL A 918 3.41 -26.64 33.06
C VAL A 918 2.10 -26.65 32.26
N ARG A 919 2.17 -26.28 30.98
CA ARG A 919 1.08 -26.46 30.01
C ARG A 919 1.45 -27.61 29.07
N GLN A 920 0.82 -28.76 29.22
CA GLN A 920 1.01 -29.97 28.42
C GLN A 920 -0.34 -30.65 28.27
N ASP A 921 -0.70 -31.10 27.07
CA ASP A 921 -1.95 -31.83 26.85
C ASP A 921 -2.00 -33.10 27.70
N THR A 922 -2.80 -33.08 28.78
CA THR A 922 -2.88 -34.17 29.74
C THR A 922 -4.20 -34.11 30.51
N GLU A 923 -4.86 -35.26 30.65
CA GLU A 923 -6.00 -35.44 31.54
C GLU A 923 -5.53 -35.31 33.00
N THR A 924 -6.22 -34.48 33.79
CA THR A 924 -5.87 -34.20 35.17
C THR A 924 -6.82 -34.91 36.13
N THR A 925 -6.24 -35.70 37.03
CA THR A 925 -6.98 -36.41 38.08
C THR A 925 -6.57 -35.91 39.48
N ILE A 926 -7.51 -35.97 40.42
CA ILE A 926 -7.23 -35.78 41.85
C ILE A 926 -7.30 -37.15 42.53
N GLU A 927 -6.23 -37.53 43.22
CA GLU A 927 -6.25 -38.68 44.13
C GLU A 927 -7.24 -38.39 45.28
N THR A 928 -8.27 -39.22 45.39
CA THR A 928 -9.25 -39.06 46.45
C THR A 928 -8.76 -39.72 47.75
N PRO A 929 -9.18 -39.25 48.94
CA PRO A 929 -8.70 -39.80 50.20
C PRO A 929 -8.97 -41.30 50.33
N THR A 930 -8.10 -42.05 51.00
CA THR A 930 -8.12 -43.55 51.10
C THR A 930 -9.41 -44.20 51.64
N ARG A 931 -10.42 -43.41 52.02
CA ARG A 931 -11.75 -43.89 52.45
C ARG A 931 -12.89 -43.53 51.48
N ALA A 932 -12.58 -42.92 50.34
CA ALA A 932 -13.51 -42.66 49.25
C ALA A 932 -13.82 -43.96 48.47
N ALA A 933 -14.88 -43.95 47.67
CA ALA A 933 -15.35 -45.13 46.93
C ALA A 933 -14.68 -45.30 45.55
N GLN A 934 -14.11 -44.24 44.99
CA GLN A 934 -13.19 -44.26 43.86
C GLN A 934 -11.80 -43.89 44.39
N ASP A 935 -10.73 -44.24 43.69
CA ASP A 935 -9.35 -43.91 44.10
C ASP A 935 -8.90 -42.57 43.47
N GLU A 936 -9.41 -42.23 42.28
CA GLU A 936 -9.09 -41.01 41.53
C GLU A 936 -10.36 -40.37 40.95
N LEU A 937 -10.37 -39.03 40.83
CA LEU A 937 -11.44 -38.23 40.23
C LEU A 937 -10.88 -37.41 39.07
N THR A 938 -11.32 -37.66 37.84
CA THR A 938 -10.95 -36.85 36.67
C THR A 938 -11.65 -35.49 36.72
N VAL A 939 -10.86 -34.41 36.76
CA VAL A 939 -11.37 -33.04 36.95
C VAL A 939 -11.44 -32.25 35.65
N GLY A 940 -10.70 -32.68 34.63
CA GLY A 940 -10.66 -32.04 33.32
C GLY A 940 -9.33 -32.28 32.63
N SER A 941 -8.94 -31.35 31.78
CA SER A 941 -7.69 -31.41 31.00
C SER A 941 -6.92 -30.10 31.04
N VAL A 942 -5.62 -30.21 30.80
CA VAL A 942 -4.72 -29.08 30.58
C VAL A 942 -4.62 -28.89 29.08
N GLU A 943 -5.14 -27.79 28.54
CA GLU A 943 -4.94 -27.48 27.11
C GLU A 943 -3.51 -27.00 26.89
N PRO A 944 -2.82 -27.44 25.83
CA PRO A 944 -1.50 -26.92 25.50
C PRO A 944 -1.56 -25.46 25.02
N ILE A 945 -0.40 -24.83 24.93
CA ILE A 945 -0.31 -23.50 24.33
C ILE A 945 -0.34 -23.66 22.82
N SER A 946 -1.40 -23.14 22.21
CA SER A 946 -1.56 -23.12 20.76
C SER A 946 -1.83 -21.72 20.24
N PHE A 947 -1.60 -21.54 18.94
CA PHE A 947 -1.83 -20.28 18.25
C PHE A 947 -2.29 -20.52 16.81
N GLU A 948 -3.06 -19.57 16.31
CA GLU A 948 -3.51 -19.49 14.92
C GLU A 948 -3.51 -17.99 14.56
N ASN A 949 -2.77 -17.61 13.52
CA ASN A 949 -2.69 -16.23 13.04
C ASN A 949 -2.74 -16.19 11.53
N GLU A 950 -3.29 -15.09 11.03
CA GLU A 950 -3.27 -14.73 9.63
C GLU A 950 -2.65 -13.34 9.51
N LEU A 951 -1.78 -13.18 8.53
CA LEU A 951 -1.07 -11.95 8.21
C LEU A 951 -1.24 -11.66 6.72
N VAL A 952 -1.44 -10.38 6.38
CA VAL A 952 -1.35 -9.91 5.00
C VAL A 952 -0.06 -9.10 4.82
N VAL A 953 0.66 -9.38 3.74
CA VAL A 953 1.86 -8.67 3.32
C VAL A 953 1.53 -7.93 2.01
N PRO A 954 1.18 -6.64 2.07
CA PRO A 954 1.06 -5.84 0.86
C PRO A 954 2.45 -5.52 0.34
N VAL A 955 2.64 -5.63 -0.97
CA VAL A 955 3.89 -5.29 -1.65
C VAL A 955 3.55 -4.32 -2.76
N ILE A 956 4.14 -3.13 -2.69
CA ILE A 956 4.07 -2.18 -3.79
C ILE A 956 5.42 -2.10 -4.45
N VAL A 957 5.42 -2.36 -5.75
CA VAL A 957 6.64 -2.46 -6.52
C VAL A 957 6.59 -1.43 -7.66
N PRO A 958 7.39 -0.36 -7.56
CA PRO A 958 7.61 0.56 -8.65
C PRO A 958 8.51 -0.08 -9.71
N SER A 959 8.27 0.27 -10.97
CA SER A 959 9.02 -0.22 -12.13
C SER A 959 9.68 0.95 -12.83
N PRO A 960 11.00 1.17 -12.70
CA PRO A 960 11.68 2.34 -13.29
C PRO A 960 11.61 2.38 -14.81
N GLN A 961 11.34 1.22 -15.42
CA GLN A 961 11.08 1.07 -16.85
C GLN A 961 9.63 0.62 -17.03
N LEU A 962 9.00 1.09 -18.09
CA LEU A 962 7.66 0.64 -18.46
C LEU A 962 7.70 -0.84 -18.85
N VAL A 963 7.06 -1.67 -18.05
CA VAL A 963 6.93 -3.11 -18.31
C VAL A 963 5.61 -3.39 -18.99
N THR A 964 5.64 -4.30 -19.96
CA THR A 964 4.46 -4.67 -20.75
C THR A 964 3.37 -5.26 -19.86
N LYS A 965 2.10 -4.92 -20.09
CA LYS A 965 0.96 -5.58 -19.42
C LYS A 965 1.09 -7.11 -19.62
N GLY A 966 1.13 -7.85 -18.50
CA GLY A 966 1.37 -9.30 -18.51
C GLY A 966 2.84 -9.71 -18.36
N SER A 967 3.80 -8.78 -18.32
CA SER A 967 5.19 -9.03 -17.89
C SER A 967 5.22 -9.76 -16.55
N PRO A 968 6.24 -10.59 -16.25
CA PRO A 968 6.40 -11.13 -14.92
C PRO A 968 6.25 -10.05 -13.86
N GLY A 969 5.23 -10.23 -13.04
CA GLY A 969 5.11 -9.49 -11.80
C GLY A 969 6.15 -10.00 -10.82
N VAL A 970 6.12 -9.44 -9.62
CA VAL A 970 6.87 -10.01 -8.52
C VAL A 970 6.10 -11.18 -7.92
N GLY A 971 6.84 -12.15 -7.37
CA GLY A 971 6.29 -13.31 -6.71
C GLY A 971 5.80 -14.45 -7.61
N ASP A 972 4.93 -15.29 -7.06
CA ASP A 972 4.82 -16.69 -7.47
C ASP A 972 4.35 -16.90 -8.92
N MET A 973 5.26 -17.41 -9.74
CA MET A 973 4.96 -17.83 -11.11
C MET A 973 4.05 -19.07 -11.11
N TRP A 974 2.74 -18.89 -11.15
CA TRP A 974 1.82 -19.99 -11.38
C TRP A 974 2.14 -20.67 -12.72
N ARG A 975 2.40 -21.99 -12.70
CA ARG A 975 2.68 -22.76 -13.91
C ARG A 975 1.44 -22.79 -14.82
N TYR A 976 1.46 -21.91 -15.81
CA TYR A 976 0.43 -21.81 -16.84
C TYR A 976 0.20 -23.17 -17.54
N GLY A 977 -0.97 -23.79 -17.33
CA GLY A 977 -1.36 -25.04 -17.98
C GLY A 977 -2.15 -26.04 -17.13
N ASN A 978 -2.23 -25.83 -15.81
CA ASN A 978 -3.05 -26.64 -14.92
C ASN A 978 -3.94 -25.70 -14.10
N ILE A 979 -5.24 -25.66 -14.38
CA ILE A 979 -6.27 -24.91 -13.60
C ILE A 979 -6.27 -25.31 -12.11
N ASN A 980 -5.54 -26.36 -11.75
CA ASN A 980 -5.38 -26.89 -10.40
C ASN A 980 -4.00 -26.58 -9.76
N SER A 981 -3.18 -25.68 -10.31
CA SER A 981 -2.01 -25.17 -9.57
C SER A 981 -2.54 -24.15 -8.56
N PRO A 982 -2.52 -24.48 -7.25
CA PRO A 982 -3.14 -23.63 -6.26
C PRO A 982 -2.36 -22.31 -6.15
N ARG A 983 -3.07 -21.18 -6.02
CA ARG A 983 -2.54 -19.89 -5.54
C ARG A 983 -2.11 -19.97 -4.07
N GLU A 984 -2.12 -21.17 -3.53
CA GLU A 984 -2.05 -21.52 -2.13
C GLU A 984 -1.03 -22.65 -1.96
N HIS A 985 -0.11 -22.54 -1.02
CA HIS A 985 0.84 -23.59 -0.71
C HIS A 985 0.94 -23.81 0.79
N CYS A 986 0.46 -24.98 1.24
CA CYS A 986 0.50 -25.37 2.65
C CYS A 986 1.74 -26.23 2.93
N SER A 987 2.34 -26.07 4.11
CA SER A 987 3.41 -26.93 4.58
C SER A 987 2.92 -28.38 4.72
N GLU A 988 3.83 -29.34 4.64
CA GLU A 988 3.48 -30.76 4.79
C GLU A 988 2.78 -31.04 6.13
N GLY A 989 3.24 -30.37 7.20
CA GLY A 989 2.68 -30.46 8.54
C GLY A 989 1.37 -29.70 8.78
N TRP A 990 0.84 -28.93 7.82
CA TRP A 990 -0.36 -28.09 8.07
C TRP A 990 -1.55 -28.88 8.63
N LYS A 991 -1.83 -30.06 8.08
CA LYS A 991 -2.97 -30.91 8.49
C LYS A 991 -2.77 -31.55 9.87
N ASN A 992 -1.56 -31.45 10.39
CA ASN A 992 -1.05 -32.14 11.56
C ASN A 992 -0.72 -31.14 12.70
N ALA A 993 -0.96 -29.84 12.50
CA ALA A 993 -0.69 -28.78 13.47
C ALA A 993 -1.97 -28.23 14.11
N GLY A 994 -1.85 -27.68 15.33
CA GLY A 994 -2.92 -26.99 16.05
C GLY A 994 -3.92 -27.89 16.81
N THR A 995 -4.75 -27.27 17.66
CA THR A 995 -5.70 -27.96 18.56
C THR A 995 -6.95 -28.49 17.86
N LYS A 996 -7.26 -27.99 16.65
CA LYS A 996 -8.43 -28.39 15.83
C LYS A 996 -8.07 -29.42 14.74
N TYR A 997 -7.06 -30.24 15.01
CA TYR A 997 -6.63 -31.33 14.14
C TYR A 997 -7.82 -32.19 13.67
N ASP A 998 -8.05 -32.21 12.35
CA ASP A 998 -9.01 -33.11 11.69
C ASP A 998 -8.41 -33.64 10.39
N MET A 999 -7.94 -34.89 10.42
CA MET A 999 -7.43 -35.63 9.25
C MET A 999 -8.42 -35.66 8.06
N ASN A 1000 -9.72 -35.46 8.32
CA ASN A 1000 -10.75 -35.53 7.30
C ASN A 1000 -11.02 -34.19 6.60
N ASN A 1001 -10.48 -33.09 7.12
CA ASN A 1001 -10.73 -31.76 6.58
C ASN A 1001 -9.79 -31.49 5.40
N ARG A 1002 -10.36 -31.42 4.18
CA ARG A 1002 -9.63 -31.17 2.92
C ARG A 1002 -9.63 -29.69 2.50
N HIS A 1003 -9.83 -28.77 3.44
CA HIS A 1003 -9.80 -27.35 3.11
C HIS A 1003 -8.35 -26.87 2.92
N GLY A 1004 -8.19 -25.79 2.16
CA GLY A 1004 -6.93 -25.04 2.11
C GLY A 1004 -6.47 -24.60 3.51
N CYS A 1005 -5.18 -24.33 3.64
CA CYS A 1005 -4.60 -23.66 4.81
C CYS A 1005 -5.05 -22.21 4.97
N ILE A 1006 -5.48 -21.55 3.90
CA ILE A 1006 -6.06 -20.20 3.92
C ILE A 1006 -7.42 -20.30 3.22
N SER A 1007 -8.48 -19.74 3.82
CA SER A 1007 -9.81 -19.84 3.21
C SER A 1007 -9.86 -19.06 1.89
N ASP A 1008 -10.41 -19.68 0.83
CA ASP A 1008 -10.68 -19.00 -0.45
C ASP A 1008 -11.63 -17.79 -0.29
N ASP A 1009 -12.38 -17.74 0.81
CA ASP A 1009 -13.07 -16.55 1.25
C ASP A 1009 -12.00 -15.59 1.79
N ALA A 1010 -11.66 -14.55 1.02
CA ALA A 1010 -10.92 -13.39 1.53
C ALA A 1010 -11.48 -13.02 2.91
N PRO A 1011 -10.64 -12.64 3.90
CA PRO A 1011 -11.13 -12.28 5.21
C PRO A 1011 -12.32 -11.34 5.04
N GLN A 1012 -13.47 -11.72 5.58
CA GLN A 1012 -14.68 -10.89 5.56
C GLN A 1012 -14.27 -9.45 5.84
N PRO A 1013 -14.83 -8.45 5.14
CA PRO A 1013 -14.39 -7.07 5.23
C PRO A 1013 -14.08 -6.76 6.68
N LEU A 1014 -12.79 -6.50 6.94
CA LEU A 1014 -12.23 -6.28 8.27
C LEU A 1014 -13.21 -5.37 9.01
N PRO A 1015 -13.57 -5.67 10.27
CA PRO A 1015 -14.58 -4.91 10.99
C PRO A 1015 -14.16 -3.43 11.01
N VAL A 1016 -14.79 -2.65 10.13
CA VAL A 1016 -14.70 -1.20 10.11
C VAL A 1016 -15.22 -0.73 11.46
N LYS A 1017 -14.33 -0.20 12.31
CA LYS A 1017 -14.74 0.47 13.55
C LYS A 1017 -15.19 1.89 13.28
#